data_AF-A0A7Z9YW83-F1
#
_entry.id   AF-A0A7Z9YW83-F1
#
_cell.length_a   1.000
_cell.length_b   1.000
_cell.length_c   1.000
_cell.angle_alpha   90.00
_cell.angle_beta   90.00
_cell.angle_gamma   90.00
#
_symmetry.space_group_name_H-M   'P 1'
#
loop_
_entity.id
_entity.type
_entity.pdbx_description
1 polymer ?
#
loop_
_entity_poly.entity_id
_entity_poly.type
_entity_poly.pdbx_seq_one_letter_code
_entity_poly.pdbx_strand_id
1 'polypeptide(L)'
;MARNNKQYHFIPRWEIKVNLTTRSFLHIGCDEFTDRPGLEIEQKDGSKVKAEINAFIKDSNGKPYLPGSTIKGNIRKWLETNKKADEETCKLFNTLLGFTVKMQDEGCGGSAEFHNAVISSPLEDGNNFPYWDVDLQTSVETSTVIDRVTGTVVDGRLFSTEVVPPEVSFTLIITGAMTEQQVSLLTAVIKDGFAEDCPTPITIGADSGNGFGRFRFDSIHMKCLGTGEVLNWLEDGSQDMAATAMRSLSPDDIEQHIIKGRNYLKSPSVSDTVTIEFGFAGPFLVNDPSRKKRKEDIDHQPLRDSAGNARLPAKSIRGAMRSQAEKIIRTLGGWCCDPVNPCPSVFSVVEINDRLCLACRVFGATGWKSRISIQKVEYKGTAESTRQETVQDFVAIDRFHGGGKETAKFDASFSWRPQYSILMHIPSDLEGWAKGLLALTFRDFKEGDIFLGYGRSKGYGRVDSDSVKPGIDTMLTESNLELFRRKCDDNPGEYPCKTRQPPNLVQPVERNNLTEAADEGSFHNPYHFIPTPKPMIESWLAKEDFDETMHDSHALYRDVDENEEPLYHGKISCTLTTETPVFVGGKHDPRNDTEPQQVDHYTENGEIAIPATTLRGLLSSLSEAASNSSMRVLDDGMMSYRQPVGSGSLSAIGMVVIRDGKKFIYPLALPIFGERDKLPQEYHIMFPYTQKAPLKVYLERAYLAGNMKSFLDKQNSWNLLNEKIFYLPVPEFSFSRVHTMGAENRDVLKISRRGNLILGARLPVNLCPRSKEKALPGDIPGILRILGKEGRDGEVPVGKKHELFIPVSDGFASNPRSFIDNLTSKELFKIPDEVVDRFEELADDRTTQQIKHPGNVKNNNQWLPFHLKGCTRNDGLTGKDEKRLRVQEGDLMYFRPSPQSPQVAEISFSAVWRGRVNKTVHNYFPPELVQFNKNREKISPAELLFGFVQQDKHEKSLSFAGKVVLSSGKQLRETESVSRENEVTLKILASPKLPSPSLYFKRENYIEGGNYIAKNEMNNSSNIKPRGRKQYLHALSNSEDPKGVQKISRTGSVDDGGNYPWQSMNNDNIKQKVCIRPVSKDGCFTFEMEFENCTEWELGMLLYALRPSQQYRHKIGMGKSIGLGTVRIDINNLQFIHRKNRYNAGIIDVPRYNYEAGHDMDYFHNKFADTIMPEIKNSIELLGDPRNVRFPVHYPQVHGADIEDKTYQWFVANDSGTNNGQNGAAYKKNKAEESSLTELDEISNTIPGLERHEWLGR
;
A
#
# COMPACT_ATOMS: atom_id res chain seq x y z
N MET A 1 93.40 23.17 -5.44
CA MET A 1 91.99 23.57 -5.19
C MET A 1 91.12 22.34 -5.35
N ALA A 2 90.75 21.73 -4.23
CA ALA A 2 89.92 20.53 -4.17
C ALA A 2 88.48 20.87 -4.61
N ARG A 3 88.04 20.33 -5.75
CA ARG A 3 86.62 20.26 -6.06
C ARG A 3 86.03 19.13 -5.20
N ASN A 4 85.13 19.49 -4.30
CA ASN A 4 84.35 18.56 -3.48
C ASN A 4 83.80 17.43 -4.35
N ASN A 5 84.24 16.20 -4.09
CA ASN A 5 83.63 14.96 -4.57
C ASN A 5 82.20 14.88 -4.02
N LYS A 6 81.23 15.49 -4.69
CA LYS A 6 79.84 15.08 -4.53
C LYS A 6 79.69 13.74 -5.25
N GLN A 7 79.70 12.64 -4.49
CA GLN A 7 79.24 11.35 -4.99
C GLN A 7 77.76 11.49 -5.33
N TYR A 8 77.43 11.50 -6.62
CA TYR A 8 76.05 11.43 -7.09
C TYR A 8 75.58 9.98 -6.94
N HIS A 9 74.70 9.71 -5.97
CA HIS A 9 74.07 8.41 -5.82
C HIS A 9 72.84 8.34 -6.72
N PHE A 10 72.86 7.42 -7.68
CA PHE A 10 71.69 7.10 -8.49
C PHE A 10 70.65 6.36 -7.65
N ILE A 11 69.43 6.86 -7.60
CA ILE A 11 68.29 6.20 -6.97
C ILE A 11 67.51 5.48 -8.08
N PRO A 12 67.31 4.15 -7.99
CA PRO A 12 66.58 3.41 -9.01
C PRO A 12 65.15 3.94 -9.18
N ARG A 13 64.65 3.87 -10.42
CA ARG A 13 63.27 4.24 -10.74
C ARG A 13 62.42 2.98 -10.79
N TRP A 14 61.25 3.02 -10.17
CA TRP A 14 60.37 1.87 -10.04
C TRP A 14 59.01 2.15 -10.67
N GLU A 15 58.42 1.08 -11.23
CA GLU A 15 57.03 1.01 -11.64
C GLU A 15 56.40 -0.17 -10.91
N ILE A 16 55.38 0.09 -10.09
CA ILE A 16 54.61 -0.92 -9.38
C ILE A 16 53.18 -0.87 -9.91
N LYS A 17 52.74 -1.95 -10.55
CA LYS A 17 51.40 -2.13 -11.07
C LYS A 17 50.63 -3.11 -10.18
N VAL A 18 49.49 -2.69 -9.66
CA VAL A 18 48.66 -3.48 -8.73
C VAL A 18 47.25 -3.59 -9.29
N ASN A 19 46.72 -4.80 -9.32
CA ASN A 19 45.32 -5.04 -9.66
C ASN A 19 44.51 -5.26 -8.38
N LEU A 20 43.43 -4.48 -8.24
CA LEU A 20 42.53 -4.51 -7.09
C LEU A 20 41.08 -4.67 -7.55
N THR A 21 40.38 -5.67 -7.05
CA THR A 21 38.95 -5.87 -7.34
C THR A 21 38.08 -5.39 -6.17
N THR A 22 37.02 -4.64 -6.42
CA THR A 22 36.07 -4.25 -5.36
C THR A 22 35.44 -5.49 -4.71
N ARG A 23 35.47 -5.55 -3.37
CA ARG A 23 34.77 -6.58 -2.57
C ARG A 23 33.46 -6.08 -1.97
N SER A 24 33.36 -4.78 -1.83
CA SER A 24 32.18 -4.08 -1.32
C SER A 24 31.82 -2.96 -2.27
N PHE A 25 30.65 -2.37 -2.08
CA PHE A 25 30.32 -1.11 -2.73
C PHE A 25 31.37 -0.04 -2.43
N LEU A 26 31.58 0.82 -3.41
CA LEU A 26 32.53 1.91 -3.37
C LEU A 26 31.82 3.19 -3.79
N HIS A 27 32.04 4.28 -3.06
CA HIS A 27 31.64 5.63 -3.46
C HIS A 27 32.80 6.60 -3.25
N ILE A 28 33.10 7.40 -4.28
CA ILE A 28 33.99 8.55 -4.21
C ILE A 28 33.22 9.71 -4.86
N GLY A 29 32.76 10.65 -4.03
CA GLY A 29 31.93 11.77 -4.48
C GLY A 29 32.72 12.83 -5.25
N CYS A 30 32.01 13.59 -6.09
CA CYS A 30 32.53 14.72 -6.86
C CYS A 30 31.77 16.03 -6.65
N ASP A 31 30.99 16.15 -5.55
CA ASP A 31 30.11 17.29 -5.25
C ASP A 31 29.10 17.64 -6.36
N GLU A 32 28.79 16.68 -7.23
CA GLU A 32 27.81 16.77 -8.30
C GLU A 32 26.65 15.78 -8.07
N PHE A 33 25.51 16.08 -8.68
CA PHE A 33 24.35 15.21 -8.69
C PHE A 33 24.11 14.65 -10.09
N THR A 34 23.61 13.41 -10.15
CA THR A 34 23.21 12.73 -11.39
C THR A 34 21.80 12.17 -11.25
N ASP A 35 21.26 11.62 -12.33
CA ASP A 35 19.94 10.98 -12.36
C ASP A 35 20.01 9.57 -12.95
N ARG A 36 18.97 8.77 -12.72
CA ARG A 36 18.91 7.38 -13.21
C ARG A 36 17.51 7.05 -13.73
N PRO A 37 17.38 6.43 -14.92
CA PRO A 37 16.09 5.98 -15.42
C PRO A 37 15.38 5.05 -14.43
N GLY A 38 14.09 5.29 -14.19
CA GLY A 38 13.27 4.49 -13.28
C GLY A 38 13.38 4.87 -11.80
N LEU A 39 14.29 5.77 -11.42
CA LEU A 39 14.35 6.35 -10.08
C LEU A 39 13.70 7.74 -10.07
N GLU A 40 12.40 7.77 -9.75
CA GLU A 40 11.58 8.98 -9.73
C GLU A 40 10.96 9.21 -8.35
N ILE A 41 10.84 10.47 -7.97
CA ILE A 41 10.18 10.97 -6.76
C ILE A 41 8.83 11.56 -7.17
N GLU A 42 7.74 11.08 -6.56
CA GLU A 42 6.39 11.60 -6.77
C GLU A 42 6.22 12.93 -6.00
N GLN A 43 5.79 13.96 -6.71
CA GLN A 43 5.51 15.31 -6.21
C GLN A 43 4.06 15.44 -5.70
N LYS A 44 3.78 16.55 -5.00
CA LYS A 44 2.47 16.85 -4.37
C LYS A 44 1.28 16.87 -5.35
N ASP A 45 1.53 17.18 -6.62
CA ASP A 45 0.52 17.22 -7.69
C ASP A 45 0.35 15.86 -8.41
N GLY A 46 1.07 14.83 -7.95
CA GLY A 46 1.10 13.51 -8.58
C GLY A 46 2.05 13.41 -9.79
N SER A 47 2.75 14.49 -10.15
CA SER A 47 3.82 14.44 -11.14
C SER A 47 5.03 13.68 -10.60
N LYS A 48 5.84 13.09 -11.47
CA LYS A 48 7.06 12.38 -11.09
C LYS A 48 8.28 13.15 -11.58
N VAL A 49 9.21 13.43 -10.68
CA VAL A 49 10.45 14.13 -10.97
C VAL A 49 11.62 13.17 -10.76
N LYS A 50 12.68 13.30 -11.54
CA LYS A 50 13.88 12.47 -11.37
C LYS A 50 14.49 12.69 -9.98
N ALA A 51 14.93 11.63 -9.33
CA ALA A 51 15.63 11.74 -8.06
C ALA A 51 17.05 12.30 -8.24
N GLU A 52 17.48 13.19 -7.35
CA GLU A 52 18.87 13.62 -7.26
C GLU A 52 19.73 12.51 -6.61
N ILE A 53 20.80 12.10 -7.29
CA ILE A 53 21.71 11.05 -6.85
C ILE A 53 23.09 11.66 -6.65
N ASN A 54 23.69 11.48 -5.47
CA ASN A 54 25.08 11.90 -5.24
C ASN A 54 26.02 11.12 -6.18
N ALA A 55 26.66 11.82 -7.11
CA ALA A 55 27.37 11.22 -8.23
C ALA A 55 28.75 10.64 -7.83
N PHE A 56 29.16 9.59 -8.54
CA PHE A 56 30.50 9.01 -8.42
C PHE A 56 31.47 9.76 -9.35
N ILE A 57 32.72 9.98 -8.91
CA ILE A 57 33.76 10.63 -9.71
C ILE A 57 34.14 9.82 -10.97
N LYS A 58 34.04 10.45 -12.14
CA LYS A 58 34.23 9.80 -13.45
C LYS A 58 35.40 10.40 -14.24
N ASP A 59 36.02 9.58 -15.08
CA ASP A 59 37.07 9.99 -16.00
C ASP A 59 36.47 10.71 -17.21
N SER A 60 37.32 11.13 -18.16
CA SER A 60 36.88 11.79 -19.40
C SER A 60 36.00 10.91 -20.31
N ASN A 61 35.96 9.59 -20.06
CA ASN A 61 35.12 8.64 -20.79
C ASN A 61 33.81 8.33 -20.04
N GLY A 62 33.54 9.01 -18.92
CA GLY A 62 32.36 8.78 -18.09
C GLY A 62 32.45 7.55 -17.19
N LYS A 63 33.63 6.90 -17.07
CA LYS A 63 33.82 5.70 -16.24
C LYS A 63 34.37 6.04 -14.86
N PRO A 64 33.97 5.30 -13.80
CA PRO A 64 34.55 5.42 -12.48
C PRO A 64 36.08 5.28 -12.50
N TYR A 65 36.78 6.15 -11.78
CA TYR A 65 38.21 6.00 -11.52
C TYR A 65 38.53 6.30 -10.05
N LEU A 66 39.67 5.82 -9.57
CA LEU A 66 40.17 6.11 -8.24
C LEU A 66 41.26 7.18 -8.34
N PRO A 67 41.09 8.36 -7.74
CA PRO A 67 42.14 9.37 -7.74
C PRO A 67 43.39 8.87 -7.02
N GLY A 68 44.56 9.07 -7.63
CA GLY A 68 45.84 8.67 -7.04
C GLY A 68 46.09 9.34 -5.69
N SER A 69 45.61 10.57 -5.51
CA SER A 69 45.62 11.31 -4.25
C SER A 69 44.79 10.62 -3.15
N THR A 70 43.61 10.11 -3.48
CA THR A 70 42.74 9.36 -2.56
C THR A 70 43.45 8.10 -2.09
N ILE A 71 43.94 7.27 -3.02
CA ILE A 71 44.65 6.03 -2.69
C ILE A 71 45.88 6.31 -1.81
N LYS A 72 46.69 7.31 -2.18
CA LYS A 72 47.86 7.75 -1.40
C LYS A 72 47.48 8.16 0.02
N GLY A 73 46.38 8.89 0.18
CA GLY A 73 45.85 9.31 1.48
C GLY A 73 45.38 8.12 2.34
N ASN A 74 44.68 7.16 1.74
CA ASN A 74 44.21 5.96 2.44
C ASN A 74 45.39 5.06 2.88
N ILE A 75 46.40 4.88 2.02
CA ILE A 75 47.63 4.16 2.37
C ILE A 75 48.40 4.88 3.49
N ARG A 76 48.53 6.21 3.41
CA ARG A 76 49.17 7.01 4.48
C ARG A 76 48.50 6.75 5.82
N LYS A 77 47.18 6.85 5.87
CA LYS A 77 46.39 6.66 7.11
C LYS A 77 46.54 5.26 7.70
N TRP A 78 46.54 4.24 6.85
CA TRP A 78 46.76 2.86 7.28
C TRP A 78 48.16 2.67 7.87
N LEU A 79 49.18 3.21 7.19
CA LEU A 79 50.57 3.20 7.65
C LEU A 79 50.76 3.96 8.97
N GLU A 80 50.08 5.08 9.17
CA GLU A 80 50.16 5.83 10.42
C GLU A 80 49.83 4.98 11.65
N THR A 81 48.87 4.06 11.48
CA THR A 81 48.39 3.14 12.52
C THR A 81 49.30 1.91 12.67
N ASN A 82 49.74 1.35 11.53
CA ASN A 82 50.39 0.02 11.46
C ASN A 82 51.92 0.04 11.37
N LYS A 83 52.57 1.19 11.14
CA LYS A 83 54.04 1.30 11.14
C LYS A 83 54.62 1.12 12.54
N LYS A 84 55.86 0.63 12.64
CA LYS A 84 56.64 0.70 13.89
C LYS A 84 56.89 2.16 14.29
N ALA A 85 56.92 2.41 15.60
CA ALA A 85 57.05 3.75 16.16
C ALA A 85 58.51 4.24 16.26
N ASP A 86 59.46 3.56 15.61
CA ASP A 86 60.86 3.97 15.58
C ASP A 86 61.12 5.11 14.57
N GLU A 87 62.17 5.88 14.84
CA GLU A 87 62.55 7.08 14.08
C GLU A 87 62.89 6.76 12.62
N GLU A 88 63.56 5.64 12.36
CA GLU A 88 63.96 5.21 11.01
C GLU A 88 62.73 4.92 10.15
N THR A 89 61.78 4.14 10.66
CA THR A 89 60.52 3.82 9.99
C THR A 89 59.69 5.08 9.74
N CYS A 90 59.63 6.00 10.71
CA CYS A 90 58.91 7.26 10.55
C CYS A 90 59.52 8.15 9.46
N LYS A 91 60.86 8.22 9.40
CA LYS A 91 61.57 8.94 8.34
C LYS A 91 61.35 8.30 6.97
N LEU A 92 61.42 6.97 6.87
CA LEU A 92 61.18 6.21 5.64
C LEU A 92 59.76 6.45 5.10
N PHE A 93 58.77 6.42 5.99
CA PHE A 93 57.37 6.71 5.68
C PHE A 93 57.17 8.14 5.15
N ASN A 94 57.73 9.14 5.83
CA ASN A 94 57.57 10.54 5.47
C ASN A 94 58.26 10.88 4.14
N THR A 95 59.41 10.29 3.84
CA THR A 95 60.09 10.50 2.54
C THR A 95 59.39 9.75 1.41
N LEU A 96 58.81 8.58 1.67
CA LEU A 96 58.05 7.81 0.68
C LEU A 96 56.79 8.56 0.21
N LEU A 97 55.96 9.02 1.15
CA LEU A 97 54.66 9.63 0.83
C LEU A 97 54.68 11.16 0.79
N GLY A 98 55.74 11.80 1.29
CA GLY A 98 55.89 13.25 1.44
C GLY A 98 55.36 13.75 2.79
N PHE A 99 55.55 15.02 3.11
CA PHE A 99 54.95 15.66 4.29
C PHE A 99 54.91 17.18 4.11
N THR A 100 54.05 17.83 4.91
CA THR A 100 53.90 19.29 4.95
C THR A 100 54.07 19.75 6.39
N VAL A 101 54.91 20.77 6.61
CA VAL A 101 55.14 21.36 7.93
C VAL A 101 54.20 22.56 8.10
N LYS A 102 53.16 22.42 8.95
CA LYS A 102 52.07 23.40 9.12
C LYS A 102 52.48 24.83 9.51
N MET A 103 53.72 25.07 9.92
CA MET A 103 54.18 26.38 10.42
C MET A 103 55.08 27.17 9.47
N GLN A 104 55.51 26.61 8.33
CA GLN A 104 56.53 27.25 7.48
C GLN A 104 56.22 27.23 5.98
N ASP A 105 55.08 26.69 5.53
CA ASP A 105 54.80 26.40 4.10
C ASP A 105 55.91 25.58 3.39
N GLU A 106 56.80 24.95 4.17
CA GLU A 106 57.81 24.02 3.69
C GLU A 106 57.21 22.60 3.64
N GLY A 107 57.28 21.97 2.47
CA GLY A 107 56.81 20.61 2.24
C GLY A 107 57.82 19.84 1.38
N CYS A 108 57.91 18.53 1.62
CA CYS A 108 58.73 17.63 0.82
C CYS A 108 57.83 16.71 0.01
N GLY A 109 58.03 16.71 -1.31
CA GLY A 109 57.38 15.75 -2.21
C GLY A 109 57.81 14.32 -1.87
N GLY A 110 56.86 13.40 -1.87
CA GLY A 110 57.16 11.98 -1.63
C GLY A 110 57.87 11.34 -2.82
N SER A 111 58.73 10.37 -2.56
CA SER A 111 59.40 9.57 -3.59
C SER A 111 58.44 8.73 -4.44
N ALA A 112 57.24 8.42 -3.94
CA ALA A 112 56.20 7.67 -4.66
C ALA A 112 55.10 8.58 -5.26
N GLU A 113 54.88 8.40 -6.56
CA GLU A 113 53.87 9.05 -7.40
C GLU A 113 52.73 8.07 -7.68
N PHE A 114 51.53 8.37 -7.19
CA PHE A 114 50.35 7.54 -7.36
C PHE A 114 49.54 8.05 -8.55
N HIS A 115 49.35 7.19 -9.55
CA HIS A 115 48.52 7.50 -10.72
C HIS A 115 47.05 7.24 -10.40
N ASN A 116 46.16 7.82 -11.21
CA ASN A 116 44.74 7.50 -11.16
C ASN A 116 44.53 6.04 -11.56
N ALA A 117 43.83 5.27 -10.72
CA ALA A 117 43.51 3.89 -11.04
C ALA A 117 42.22 3.81 -11.87
N VAL A 118 42.30 3.20 -13.04
CA VAL A 118 41.18 3.05 -13.98
C VAL A 118 40.65 1.63 -13.97
N ILE A 119 39.40 1.45 -14.40
CA ILE A 119 38.79 0.12 -14.54
C ILE A 119 39.60 -0.71 -15.54
N SER A 120 40.03 -1.89 -15.12
CA SER A 120 40.77 -2.85 -15.93
C SER A 120 39.95 -4.06 -16.35
N SER A 121 38.98 -4.46 -15.53
CA SER A 121 37.99 -5.48 -15.86
C SER A 121 36.61 -4.99 -15.42
N PRO A 122 35.72 -4.62 -16.35
CA PRO A 122 34.35 -4.25 -16.04
C PRO A 122 33.54 -5.47 -15.60
N LEU A 123 32.45 -5.23 -14.87
CA LEU A 123 31.41 -6.21 -14.58
C LEU A 123 30.42 -6.27 -15.76
N GLU A 124 30.28 -7.44 -16.37
CA GLU A 124 29.42 -7.64 -17.54
C GLU A 124 27.94 -7.82 -17.16
N ASP A 125 27.64 -8.54 -16.09
CA ASP A 125 26.27 -8.79 -15.61
C ASP A 125 26.09 -8.33 -14.15
N GLY A 126 25.50 -7.13 -13.99
CA GLY A 126 25.17 -6.54 -12.71
C GLY A 126 23.66 -6.52 -12.42
N ASN A 127 22.85 -7.35 -13.08
CA ASN A 127 21.37 -7.29 -12.98
C ASN A 127 20.82 -7.52 -11.56
N ASN A 128 21.64 -8.05 -10.65
CA ASN A 128 21.28 -8.17 -9.24
C ASN A 128 21.33 -6.84 -8.48
N PHE A 129 22.07 -5.85 -8.97
CA PHE A 129 22.26 -4.56 -8.32
C PHE A 129 21.18 -3.53 -8.70
N PRO A 130 20.73 -2.70 -7.74
CA PRO A 130 19.65 -1.76 -7.96
C PRO A 130 20.06 -0.68 -8.97
N TYR A 131 19.21 -0.48 -9.99
CA TYR A 131 19.44 0.50 -11.05
C TYR A 131 20.81 0.36 -11.75
N TRP A 132 21.31 -0.87 -11.93
CA TRP A 132 22.57 -1.16 -12.61
C TRP A 132 22.64 -0.53 -14.01
N ASP A 133 23.78 0.06 -14.33
CA ASP A 133 24.11 0.60 -15.66
C ASP A 133 25.45 0.03 -16.11
N VAL A 134 25.41 -0.74 -17.19
CA VAL A 134 26.57 -1.48 -17.72
C VAL A 134 27.61 -0.55 -18.35
N ASP A 135 27.20 0.58 -18.92
CA ASP A 135 28.13 1.50 -19.58
C ASP A 135 28.87 2.35 -18.54
N LEU A 136 28.14 2.80 -17.52
CA LEU A 136 28.69 3.56 -16.40
C LEU A 136 29.42 2.69 -15.38
N GLN A 137 29.16 1.37 -15.36
CA GLN A 137 29.73 0.44 -14.36
C GLN A 137 29.36 0.82 -12.91
N THR A 138 28.17 1.40 -12.73
CA THR A 138 27.65 1.83 -11.43
C THR A 138 26.26 1.26 -11.14
N SER A 139 25.88 1.25 -9.87
CA SER A 139 24.51 1.03 -9.39
C SER A 139 24.12 2.17 -8.44
N VAL A 140 22.88 2.19 -7.96
CA VAL A 140 22.40 3.25 -7.04
C VAL A 140 21.94 2.65 -5.72
N GLU A 141 22.60 3.02 -4.63
CA GLU A 141 22.19 2.64 -3.27
C GLU A 141 21.25 3.70 -2.70
N THR A 142 20.10 3.27 -2.18
CA THR A 142 19.14 4.14 -1.50
C THR A 142 19.07 3.83 -0.01
N SER A 143 18.83 4.86 0.80
CA SER A 143 18.66 4.70 2.24
C SER A 143 17.66 5.70 2.81
N THR A 144 16.90 5.27 3.80
CA THR A 144 15.89 6.07 4.50
C THR A 144 16.30 6.34 5.94
N VAL A 145 15.80 7.43 6.51
CA VAL A 145 15.94 7.75 7.94
C VAL A 145 14.62 7.48 8.63
N ILE A 146 14.67 6.80 9.78
CA ILE A 146 13.50 6.58 10.65
C ILE A 146 13.47 7.67 11.72
N ASP A 147 12.32 8.26 11.96
CA ASP A 147 12.02 9.17 13.06
C ASP A 147 11.90 8.38 14.37
N ARG A 148 12.57 8.82 15.44
CA ARG A 148 12.55 8.07 16.71
C ARG A 148 11.26 8.26 17.49
N VAL A 149 10.58 9.39 17.32
CA VAL A 149 9.30 9.68 17.96
C VAL A 149 8.21 8.84 17.31
N THR A 150 8.11 8.90 15.99
CA THR A 150 6.98 8.26 15.28
C THR A 150 7.21 6.80 14.89
N GLY A 151 8.47 6.36 14.83
CA GLY A 151 8.85 5.04 14.34
C GLY A 151 8.65 4.86 12.82
N THR A 152 8.42 5.94 12.07
CA THR A 152 8.19 5.92 10.62
C THR A 152 9.32 6.58 9.82
N VAL A 153 9.29 6.47 8.50
CA VAL A 153 10.29 7.10 7.63
C VAL A 153 10.11 8.62 7.65
N VAL A 154 11.19 9.37 7.83
CA VAL A 154 11.18 10.83 7.72
C VAL A 154 10.95 11.23 6.27
N ASP A 155 9.87 11.95 6.00
CA ASP A 155 9.53 12.47 4.68
C ASP A 155 10.68 13.31 4.09
N GLY A 156 10.94 13.15 2.80
CA GLY A 156 11.98 13.89 2.08
C GLY A 156 13.43 13.50 2.41
N ARG A 157 13.66 12.50 3.28
CA ARG A 157 15.02 12.02 3.65
C ARG A 157 15.35 10.66 3.07
N LEU A 158 15.11 10.52 1.77
CA LEU A 158 15.62 9.42 0.96
C LEU A 158 16.96 9.85 0.36
N PHE A 159 18.04 9.18 0.75
CA PHE A 159 19.38 9.44 0.20
C PHE A 159 19.70 8.43 -0.88
N SER A 160 20.02 8.91 -2.08
CA SER A 160 20.46 8.11 -3.22
C SER A 160 21.92 8.39 -3.51
N THR A 161 22.73 7.35 -3.66
CA THR A 161 24.18 7.47 -3.89
C THR A 161 24.60 6.53 -5.01
N GLU A 162 25.30 7.08 -6.01
CA GLU A 162 25.89 6.29 -7.09
C GLU A 162 27.12 5.55 -6.56
N VAL A 163 27.19 4.25 -6.82
CA VAL A 163 28.23 3.37 -6.28
C VAL A 163 28.79 2.46 -7.35
N VAL A 164 30.06 2.09 -7.23
CA VAL A 164 30.63 0.96 -7.95
C VAL A 164 30.37 -0.31 -7.12
N PRO A 165 29.72 -1.35 -7.67
CA PRO A 165 29.44 -2.58 -6.93
C PRO A 165 30.71 -3.43 -6.71
N PRO A 166 30.62 -4.51 -5.90
CA PRO A 166 31.62 -5.56 -5.88
C PRO A 166 31.91 -6.13 -7.28
N GLU A 167 33.09 -6.73 -7.45
CA GLU A 167 33.56 -7.45 -8.65
C GLU A 167 34.09 -6.58 -9.81
N VAL A 168 34.25 -5.27 -9.60
CA VAL A 168 34.88 -4.36 -10.57
C VAL A 168 36.38 -4.22 -10.28
N SER A 169 37.23 -4.48 -11.29
CA SER A 169 38.69 -4.43 -11.13
C SER A 169 39.28 -3.09 -11.55
N PHE A 170 40.22 -2.58 -10.76
CA PHE A 170 40.99 -1.36 -11.01
C PHE A 170 42.48 -1.66 -11.09
N THR A 171 43.18 -1.03 -12.02
CA THR A 171 44.65 -1.06 -12.11
C THR A 171 45.24 0.20 -11.50
N LEU A 172 45.97 0.06 -10.40
CA LEU A 172 46.78 1.11 -9.80
C LEU A 172 48.22 1.04 -10.34
N ILE A 173 48.76 2.18 -10.75
CA ILE A 173 50.17 2.34 -11.11
C ILE A 173 50.82 3.31 -10.13
N ILE A 174 51.97 2.91 -9.57
CA ILE A 174 52.80 3.74 -8.71
C ILE A 174 54.19 3.83 -9.32
N THR A 175 54.67 5.04 -9.57
CA THR A 175 56.02 5.29 -10.10
C THR A 175 56.85 6.09 -9.11
N GLY A 176 58.17 6.09 -9.28
CA GLY A 176 59.00 6.99 -8.49
C GLY A 176 60.47 6.60 -8.43
N ALA A 177 61.31 7.56 -8.07
CA ALA A 177 62.70 7.29 -7.69
C ALA A 177 62.71 6.90 -6.21
N MET A 178 62.75 5.59 -5.95
CA MET A 178 62.58 5.01 -4.61
C MET A 178 63.77 4.13 -4.23
N THR A 179 64.16 4.19 -2.96
CA THR A 179 65.15 3.27 -2.40
C THR A 179 64.56 1.87 -2.23
N GLU A 180 65.43 0.87 -2.13
CA GLU A 180 65.06 -0.52 -1.84
C GLU A 180 64.17 -0.64 -0.58
N GLN A 181 64.49 0.11 0.49
CA GLN A 181 63.66 0.12 1.70
C GLN A 181 62.27 0.69 1.45
N GLN A 182 62.19 1.79 0.68
CA GLN A 182 60.93 2.46 0.35
C GLN A 182 59.99 1.55 -0.47
N VAL A 183 60.54 0.88 -1.48
CA VAL A 183 59.79 -0.08 -2.31
C VAL A 183 59.35 -1.27 -1.50
N SER A 184 60.23 -1.82 -0.65
CA SER A 184 59.89 -2.96 0.21
C SER A 184 58.74 -2.60 1.17
N LEU A 185 58.81 -1.45 1.84
CA LEU A 185 57.73 -0.96 2.70
C LEU A 185 56.42 -0.81 1.92
N LEU A 186 56.43 -0.13 0.77
CA LEU A 186 55.23 0.09 -0.03
C LEU A 186 54.59 -1.22 -0.52
N THR A 187 55.41 -2.17 -0.97
CA THR A 187 54.96 -3.48 -1.47
C THR A 187 54.30 -4.30 -0.35
N ALA A 188 54.92 -4.32 0.84
CA ALA A 188 54.33 -4.97 2.02
C ALA A 188 53.00 -4.33 2.44
N VAL A 189 52.91 -2.99 2.42
CA VAL A 189 51.69 -2.25 2.76
C VAL A 189 50.54 -2.58 1.80
N ILE A 190 50.82 -2.65 0.51
CA ILE A 190 49.81 -3.00 -0.49
C ILE A 190 49.35 -4.45 -0.29
N LYS A 191 50.29 -5.37 -0.06
CA LYS A 191 49.98 -6.80 0.13
C LYS A 191 49.17 -7.03 1.41
N ASP A 192 49.64 -6.50 2.54
CA ASP A 192 49.07 -6.78 3.87
C ASP A 192 47.87 -5.88 4.16
N GLY A 193 47.86 -4.64 3.65
CA GLY A 193 46.75 -3.70 3.84
C GLY A 193 45.50 -4.04 3.03
N PHE A 194 45.64 -4.66 1.86
CA PHE A 194 44.52 -5.19 1.06
C PHE A 194 44.31 -6.70 1.22
N ALA A 195 44.98 -7.33 2.19
CA ALA A 195 44.77 -8.74 2.50
C ALA A 195 43.34 -8.99 3.00
N GLU A 196 42.79 -10.15 2.68
CA GLU A 196 41.41 -10.53 3.01
C GLU A 196 41.16 -10.61 4.52
N ASP A 197 42.14 -11.19 5.22
CA ASP A 197 42.18 -11.43 6.66
C ASP A 197 42.79 -10.26 7.44
N CYS A 198 43.10 -9.14 6.78
CA CYS A 198 43.59 -7.94 7.45
C CYS A 198 42.53 -7.41 8.45
N PRO A 199 42.82 -7.34 9.76
CA PRO A 199 41.84 -6.88 10.76
C PRO A 199 41.42 -5.42 10.57
N THR A 200 42.32 -4.59 10.04
CA THR A 200 42.07 -3.18 9.73
C THR A 200 42.40 -2.93 8.25
N PRO A 201 41.58 -3.40 7.30
CA PRO A 201 41.93 -3.35 5.89
C PRO A 201 41.96 -1.89 5.38
N ILE A 202 42.76 -1.64 4.34
CA ILE A 202 42.71 -0.38 3.60
C ILE A 202 41.34 -0.29 2.92
N THR A 203 40.55 0.69 3.32
CA THR A 203 39.28 1.05 2.66
C THR A 203 39.43 2.35 1.91
N ILE A 204 38.90 2.44 0.68
CA ILE A 204 38.97 3.64 -0.17
C ILE A 204 37.57 4.29 -0.26
N GLY A 205 37.50 5.62 -0.21
CA GLY A 205 36.25 6.35 -0.41
C GLY A 205 35.37 6.51 0.85
N ALA A 206 34.10 6.83 0.61
CA ALA A 206 33.12 7.18 1.63
C ALA A 206 32.48 5.94 2.28
N ASP A 207 31.78 6.19 3.39
CA ASP A 207 30.97 5.20 4.13
C ASP A 207 31.69 3.90 4.59
N SER A 208 33.02 3.96 4.75
CA SER A 208 33.83 2.84 5.26
C SER A 208 33.37 2.25 6.61
N GLY A 209 32.60 3.00 7.41
CA GLY A 209 31.97 2.49 8.64
C GLY A 209 30.89 1.42 8.40
N ASN A 210 30.28 1.41 7.21
CA ASN A 210 29.34 0.40 6.75
C ASN A 210 30.00 -0.64 5.82
N GLY A 211 31.33 -0.75 5.87
CA GLY A 211 32.08 -1.73 5.09
C GLY A 211 32.25 -1.38 3.61
N PHE A 212 32.01 -0.12 3.20
CA PHE A 212 32.28 0.34 1.84
C PHE A 212 33.79 0.48 1.58
N GLY A 213 34.17 0.44 0.31
CA GLY A 213 35.52 0.73 -0.15
C GLY A 213 36.53 -0.39 0.05
N ARG A 214 36.10 -1.63 0.31
CA ARG A 214 36.99 -2.80 0.45
C ARG A 214 37.38 -3.36 -0.92
N PHE A 215 38.63 -3.79 -1.02
CA PHE A 215 39.20 -4.41 -2.20
C PHE A 215 39.79 -5.78 -1.89
N ARG A 216 39.82 -6.65 -2.91
CA ARG A 216 40.64 -7.84 -2.98
C ARG A 216 41.95 -7.45 -3.68
N PHE A 217 43.07 -7.80 -3.09
CA PHE A 217 44.33 -7.83 -3.79
C PHE A 217 44.35 -8.99 -4.79
N ASP A 218 44.54 -8.71 -6.08
CA ASP A 218 44.60 -9.75 -7.12
C ASP A 218 46.04 -10.07 -7.52
N SER A 219 46.81 -9.05 -7.93
CA SER A 219 48.22 -9.22 -8.32
C SER A 219 49.05 -7.95 -8.16
N ILE A 220 50.36 -8.14 -8.10
CA ILE A 220 51.36 -7.07 -8.14
C ILE A 220 52.45 -7.42 -9.16
N HIS A 221 52.84 -6.44 -9.96
CA HIS A 221 53.92 -6.53 -10.92
C HIS A 221 54.87 -5.36 -10.69
N MET A 222 56.17 -5.63 -10.65
CA MET A 222 57.19 -4.63 -10.35
C MET A 222 58.22 -4.59 -11.46
N LYS A 223 58.58 -3.39 -11.89
CA LYS A 223 59.72 -3.14 -12.76
C LYS A 223 60.67 -2.14 -12.12
N CYS A 224 61.95 -2.31 -12.38
CA CYS A 224 63.02 -1.46 -11.88
C CYS A 224 63.93 -1.01 -13.02
N LEU A 225 64.27 0.27 -13.00
CA LEU A 225 65.31 0.88 -13.83
C LEU A 225 66.48 1.23 -12.91
N GLY A 226 67.39 0.27 -12.73
CA GLY A 226 68.61 0.41 -11.97
C GLY A 226 69.74 1.01 -12.82
N THR A 227 70.92 1.16 -12.21
CA THR A 227 72.09 1.74 -12.88
C THR A 227 72.50 0.93 -14.12
N GLY A 228 72.45 -0.39 -14.04
CA GLY A 228 72.79 -1.27 -15.17
C GLY A 228 71.81 -1.11 -16.33
N GLU A 229 70.51 -1.06 -16.04
CA GLU A 229 69.48 -0.88 -17.06
C GLU A 229 69.56 0.50 -17.73
N VAL A 230 69.86 1.56 -16.97
CA VAL A 230 70.07 2.91 -17.55
C VAL A 230 71.29 2.94 -18.46
N LEU A 231 72.42 2.35 -18.03
CA LEU A 231 73.63 2.31 -18.85
C LEU A 231 73.38 1.54 -20.15
N ASN A 232 72.76 0.36 -20.06
CA ASN A 232 72.39 -0.43 -21.24
C ASN A 232 71.47 0.37 -22.18
N TRP A 233 70.46 1.07 -21.65
CA TRP A 233 69.55 1.88 -22.47
C TRP A 233 70.25 3.04 -23.18
N LEU A 234 71.18 3.72 -22.50
CA LEU A 234 71.97 4.80 -23.08
C LEU A 234 72.98 4.29 -24.13
N GLU A 235 73.53 3.09 -23.93
CA GLU A 235 74.49 2.45 -24.84
C GLU A 235 73.84 1.83 -26.09
N ASP A 236 72.62 1.29 -25.97
CA ASP A 236 71.88 0.65 -27.07
C ASP A 236 71.38 1.65 -28.14
N GLY A 237 71.43 2.96 -27.86
CA GLY A 237 71.11 4.03 -28.81
C GLY A 237 69.64 4.06 -29.29
N SER A 238 68.75 3.29 -28.65
CA SER A 238 67.34 3.20 -29.01
C SER A 238 66.61 4.56 -28.82
N GLN A 239 65.69 4.91 -29.72
CA GLN A 239 64.80 6.07 -29.56
C GLN A 239 63.60 5.82 -28.65
N ASP A 240 63.48 4.61 -28.08
CA ASP A 240 62.36 4.23 -27.24
C ASP A 240 62.45 4.88 -25.85
N MET A 241 61.29 5.21 -25.27
CA MET A 241 61.20 5.84 -23.96
C MET A 241 61.85 4.97 -22.88
N ALA A 242 62.54 5.57 -21.89
CA ALA A 242 63.19 4.87 -20.77
C ALA A 242 62.32 3.82 -20.02
N ALA A 243 60.99 3.89 -20.15
CA ALA A 243 60.04 2.90 -19.63
C ALA A 243 60.17 1.51 -20.28
N THR A 244 60.65 1.39 -21.53
CA THR A 244 60.87 0.09 -22.19
C THR A 244 62.12 -0.61 -21.69
N ALA A 245 63.07 0.11 -21.10
CA ALA A 245 64.30 -0.43 -20.54
C ALA A 245 64.18 -0.97 -19.11
N MET A 246 63.01 -0.85 -18.46
CA MET A 246 62.84 -1.32 -17.09
C MET A 246 62.82 -2.86 -17.01
N ARG A 247 63.62 -3.44 -16.12
CA ARG A 247 63.64 -4.88 -15.85
C ARG A 247 62.44 -5.29 -15.00
N SER A 248 61.69 -6.30 -15.45
CA SER A 248 60.63 -6.91 -14.62
C SER A 248 61.22 -7.79 -13.53
N LEU A 249 60.68 -7.72 -12.32
CA LEU A 249 61.08 -8.57 -11.20
C LEU A 249 60.39 -9.93 -11.27
N SER A 250 61.07 -10.97 -10.78
CA SER A 250 60.46 -12.30 -10.62
C SER A 250 59.50 -12.33 -9.41
N PRO A 251 58.55 -13.28 -9.36
CA PRO A 251 57.69 -13.46 -8.18
C PRO A 251 58.47 -13.64 -6.87
N ASP A 252 59.61 -14.36 -6.91
CA ASP A 252 60.47 -14.57 -5.74
C ASP A 252 61.11 -13.26 -5.26
N ASP A 253 61.59 -12.41 -6.17
CA ASP A 253 62.14 -11.09 -5.83
C ASP A 253 61.09 -10.20 -5.15
N ILE A 254 59.85 -10.23 -5.67
CA ILE A 254 58.72 -9.48 -5.10
C ILE A 254 58.41 -9.99 -3.69
N GLU A 255 58.38 -11.30 -3.48
CA GLU A 255 58.15 -11.88 -2.14
C GLU A 255 59.26 -11.48 -1.16
N GLN A 256 60.52 -11.41 -1.61
CA GLN A 256 61.62 -10.89 -0.78
C GLN A 256 61.40 -9.44 -0.37
N HIS A 257 60.90 -8.58 -1.27
CA HIS A 257 60.53 -7.20 -0.92
C HIS A 257 59.39 -7.13 0.10
N ILE A 258 58.38 -8.00 -0.02
CA ILE A 258 57.27 -8.09 0.95
C ILE A 258 57.81 -8.47 2.33
N ILE A 259 58.64 -9.52 2.41
CA ILE A 259 59.25 -9.98 3.67
C ILE A 259 60.09 -8.87 4.31
N LYS A 260 60.94 -8.19 3.53
CA LYS A 260 61.74 -7.05 4.02
C LYS A 260 60.86 -5.91 4.51
N GLY A 261 59.79 -5.59 3.78
CA GLY A 261 58.86 -4.51 4.12
C GLY A 261 58.11 -4.74 5.43
N ARG A 262 57.74 -5.99 5.72
CA ARG A 262 57.08 -6.37 6.99
C ARG A 262 57.90 -6.03 8.23
N ASN A 263 59.23 -5.94 8.12
CA ASN A 263 60.09 -5.54 9.24
C ASN A 263 59.84 -4.10 9.73
N TYR A 264 59.20 -3.26 8.92
CA TYR A 264 58.84 -1.88 9.27
C TYR A 264 57.40 -1.75 9.80
N LEU A 265 56.62 -2.84 9.76
CA LEU A 265 55.24 -2.89 10.25
C LEU A 265 55.19 -3.51 11.65
N LYS A 266 54.19 -3.11 12.43
CA LYS A 266 53.87 -3.76 13.71
C LYS A 266 53.32 -5.16 13.45
N SER A 267 53.53 -6.08 14.39
CA SER A 267 52.79 -7.34 14.40
C SER A 267 51.30 -7.06 14.56
N PRO A 268 50.42 -7.76 13.81
CA PRO A 268 48.98 -7.54 13.90
C PRO A 268 48.47 -7.87 15.31
N SER A 269 47.79 -6.93 15.97
CA SER A 269 47.08 -7.18 17.22
C SER A 269 45.73 -7.83 16.92
N VAL A 270 45.48 -9.03 17.47
CA VAL A 270 44.34 -9.90 17.10
C VAL A 270 43.03 -9.58 17.85
N SER A 271 42.91 -8.50 18.65
CA SER A 271 41.83 -8.42 19.66
C SER A 271 40.55 -7.63 19.35
N ASP A 272 40.39 -6.99 18.18
CA ASP A 272 39.39 -5.88 18.04
C ASP A 272 38.20 -6.19 17.09
N THR A 273 37.96 -7.48 16.79
CA THR A 273 36.82 -7.89 15.95
C THR A 273 35.91 -8.89 16.64
N VAL A 274 34.61 -8.76 16.36
CA VAL A 274 33.54 -9.58 16.92
C VAL A 274 32.71 -10.13 15.77
N THR A 275 32.53 -11.45 15.75
CA THR A 275 31.64 -12.12 14.79
C THR A 275 30.32 -12.42 15.47
N ILE A 276 29.20 -12.08 14.83
CA ILE A 276 27.85 -12.35 15.34
C ILE A 276 27.09 -13.07 14.25
N GLU A 277 26.67 -14.30 14.54
CA GLU A 277 25.75 -15.07 13.71
C GLU A 277 24.34 -14.92 14.25
N PHE A 278 23.36 -14.69 13.38
CA PHE A 278 21.95 -14.60 13.73
C PHE A 278 21.04 -14.97 12.55
N GLY A 279 19.80 -15.32 12.85
CA GLY A 279 18.73 -15.58 11.89
C GLY A 279 17.46 -14.79 12.22
N PHE A 280 16.49 -14.86 11.31
CA PHE A 280 15.18 -14.23 11.49
C PHE A 280 14.10 -15.24 11.91
N ALA A 281 13.15 -14.80 12.73
CA ALA A 281 12.07 -15.65 13.26
C ALA A 281 10.93 -15.92 12.26
N GLY A 282 10.91 -15.18 11.15
CA GLY A 282 9.88 -15.27 10.11
C GLY A 282 10.30 -14.54 8.82
N PRO A 283 9.38 -13.84 8.13
CA PRO A 283 9.66 -13.22 6.84
C PRO A 283 10.61 -12.03 6.96
N PHE A 284 11.53 -11.90 6.03
CA PHE A 284 12.52 -10.82 5.95
C PHE A 284 12.55 -10.20 4.56
N LEU A 285 12.57 -8.87 4.52
CA LEU A 285 12.59 -8.08 3.29
C LEU A 285 13.34 -6.77 3.52
N VAL A 286 14.33 -6.49 2.67
CA VAL A 286 14.81 -5.12 2.40
C VAL A 286 14.35 -4.80 0.99
N ASN A 287 13.49 -3.79 0.83
CA ASN A 287 12.85 -3.53 -0.46
C ASN A 287 13.83 -2.95 -1.49
N ASP A 288 13.82 -3.49 -2.70
CA ASP A 288 14.51 -2.98 -3.87
C ASP A 288 13.51 -2.35 -4.85
N PRO A 289 13.34 -1.02 -4.82
CA PRO A 289 12.37 -0.33 -5.65
C PRO A 289 12.69 -0.42 -7.16
N SER A 290 13.92 -0.75 -7.55
CA SER A 290 14.32 -0.84 -8.97
C SER A 290 13.72 -2.04 -9.70
N ARG A 291 13.22 -3.03 -8.95
CA ARG A 291 12.68 -4.29 -9.51
C ARG A 291 11.26 -4.15 -10.04
N LYS A 292 10.52 -3.13 -9.60
CA LYS A 292 9.18 -2.83 -10.09
C LYS A 292 9.27 -2.00 -11.37
N LYS A 293 9.42 -2.66 -12.52
CA LYS A 293 9.55 -1.98 -13.83
C LYS A 293 8.20 -1.83 -14.51
N ARG A 294 7.33 -2.82 -14.37
CA ARG A 294 5.97 -2.87 -14.94
C ARG A 294 4.94 -2.92 -13.84
N LYS A 295 3.67 -2.70 -14.22
CA LYS A 295 2.56 -2.70 -13.27
C LYS A 295 2.23 -4.10 -12.74
N GLU A 296 2.55 -5.13 -13.52
CA GLU A 296 2.32 -6.54 -13.20
C GLU A 296 3.43 -7.15 -12.35
N ASP A 297 4.56 -6.45 -12.18
CA ASP A 297 5.65 -6.91 -11.32
C ASP A 297 5.26 -6.72 -9.85
N ILE A 298 5.78 -7.58 -8.98
CA ILE A 298 5.53 -7.55 -7.53
C ILE A 298 5.95 -6.19 -6.95
N ASP A 299 5.08 -5.59 -6.13
CA ASP A 299 5.20 -4.24 -5.61
C ASP A 299 6.45 -4.05 -4.74
N HIS A 300 6.77 -5.04 -3.90
CA HIS A 300 7.95 -5.05 -3.05
C HIS A 300 8.78 -6.33 -3.22
N GLN A 301 10.06 -6.18 -3.51
CA GLN A 301 10.95 -7.32 -3.79
C GLN A 301 12.28 -7.21 -3.04
N PRO A 302 12.95 -8.33 -2.70
CA PRO A 302 14.20 -8.30 -1.97
C PRO A 302 15.35 -7.63 -2.72
N LEU A 303 16.10 -6.78 -2.01
CA LEU A 303 17.43 -6.33 -2.41
C LEU A 303 18.37 -7.52 -2.47
N ARG A 304 19.20 -7.59 -3.51
CA ARG A 304 20.10 -8.73 -3.77
C ARG A 304 21.58 -8.38 -3.64
N ASP A 305 22.39 -9.39 -3.32
CA ASP A 305 23.84 -9.36 -3.43
C ASP A 305 24.31 -9.86 -4.82
N SER A 306 25.63 -9.90 -5.08
CA SER A 306 26.15 -10.36 -6.38
C SER A 306 25.75 -11.80 -6.70
N ALA A 307 25.62 -12.65 -5.68
CA ALA A 307 25.19 -14.05 -5.79
C ALA A 307 23.66 -14.23 -5.88
N GLY A 308 22.89 -13.14 -5.89
CA GLY A 308 21.43 -13.14 -6.00
C GLY A 308 20.68 -13.45 -4.69
N ASN A 309 21.37 -13.53 -3.54
CA ASN A 309 20.74 -13.77 -2.24
C ASN A 309 20.11 -12.49 -1.69
N ALA A 310 19.16 -12.65 -0.75
CA ALA A 310 18.62 -11.52 0.00
C ALA A 310 19.74 -10.79 0.77
N ARG A 311 19.95 -9.52 0.42
CA ARG A 311 21.01 -8.68 0.97
C ARG A 311 20.49 -7.86 2.15
N LEU A 312 21.25 -7.90 3.25
CA LEU A 312 21.07 -7.03 4.40
C LEU A 312 22.19 -5.98 4.43
N PRO A 313 21.90 -4.70 4.16
CA PRO A 313 22.94 -3.66 4.20
C PRO A 313 23.48 -3.43 5.62
N ALA A 314 24.80 -3.28 5.74
CA ALA A 314 25.46 -2.92 7.01
C ALA A 314 24.89 -1.63 7.61
N LYS A 315 24.54 -0.65 6.76
CA LYS A 315 23.91 0.61 7.16
C LYS A 315 22.57 0.39 7.87
N SER A 316 21.78 -0.58 7.44
CA SER A 316 20.49 -0.93 8.07
C SER A 316 20.70 -1.51 9.47
N ILE A 317 21.68 -2.39 9.64
CA ILE A 317 22.02 -2.97 10.96
C ILE A 317 22.52 -1.88 11.90
N ARG A 318 23.52 -1.09 11.48
CA ARG A 318 24.09 -0.02 12.31
C ARG A 318 23.04 1.04 12.65
N GLY A 319 22.16 1.38 11.72
CA GLY A 319 21.05 2.31 11.95
C GLY A 319 20.05 1.80 12.98
N ALA A 320 19.68 0.52 12.92
CA ALA A 320 18.78 -0.09 13.88
C ALA A 320 19.41 -0.20 15.29
N MET A 321 20.68 -0.62 15.37
CA MET A 321 21.44 -0.62 16.63
C MET A 321 21.59 0.78 17.21
N ARG A 322 21.90 1.78 16.38
CA ARG A 322 21.95 3.19 16.80
C ARG A 322 20.61 3.63 17.37
N SER A 323 19.50 3.32 16.70
CA SER A 323 18.16 3.67 17.17
C SER A 323 17.86 3.07 18.55
N GLN A 324 18.23 1.81 18.78
CA GLN A 324 18.03 1.19 20.09
C GLN A 324 18.97 1.79 21.15
N ALA A 325 20.23 2.06 20.82
CA ALA A 325 21.17 2.72 21.72
C ALA A 325 20.67 4.12 22.15
N GLU A 326 20.16 4.91 21.19
CA GLU A 326 19.52 6.20 21.43
C GLU A 326 18.30 6.07 22.35
N LYS A 327 17.50 4.99 22.21
CA LYS A 327 16.35 4.69 23.07
C LYS A 327 16.77 4.32 24.50
N ILE A 328 17.83 3.53 24.66
CA ILE A 328 18.40 3.14 25.97
C ILE A 328 18.91 4.37 26.71
N ILE A 329 19.68 5.24 26.05
CA ILE A 329 20.23 6.47 26.64
C ILE A 329 19.11 7.33 27.21
N ARG A 330 18.05 7.59 26.41
CA ARG A 330 16.89 8.39 26.87
C ARG A 330 16.13 7.73 28.02
N THR A 331 15.97 6.40 27.97
CA THR A 331 15.29 5.63 29.04
C THR A 331 16.00 5.76 30.40
N LEU A 332 17.34 5.88 30.38
CA LEU A 332 18.15 6.12 31.57
C LEU A 332 18.25 7.60 31.97
N GLY A 333 17.60 8.51 31.25
CA GLY A 333 17.63 9.95 31.54
C GLY A 333 18.83 10.70 30.94
N GLY A 334 19.65 10.05 30.12
CA GLY A 334 20.76 10.70 29.43
C GLY A 334 20.32 11.46 28.17
N TRP A 335 21.01 12.54 27.83
CA TRP A 335 20.75 13.37 26.66
C TRP A 335 21.14 12.68 25.36
N CYS A 336 20.23 12.69 24.39
CA CYS A 336 20.45 12.14 23.06
C CYS A 336 19.73 12.97 21.99
N CYS A 337 20.41 13.23 20.87
CA CYS A 337 19.80 13.91 19.71
C CYS A 337 18.83 13.00 18.95
N ASP A 338 18.01 13.58 18.09
CA ASP A 338 17.11 12.88 17.17
C ASP A 338 17.57 13.06 15.70
N PRO A 339 17.34 12.12 14.77
CA PRO A 339 17.69 12.33 13.37
C PRO A 339 17.06 13.58 12.76
N VAL A 340 15.84 13.96 13.15
CA VAL A 340 15.17 15.20 12.72
C VAL A 340 15.96 16.42 13.16
N ASN A 341 16.48 16.42 14.41
CA ASN A 341 17.30 17.46 15.03
C ASN A 341 18.69 16.91 15.44
N PRO A 342 19.60 16.68 14.48
CA PRO A 342 20.87 16.00 14.74
C PRO A 342 21.86 16.88 15.51
N CYS A 343 22.86 16.26 16.16
CA CYS A 343 23.97 16.99 16.77
C CYS A 343 24.68 17.93 15.77
N PRO A 344 25.22 19.08 16.23
CA PRO A 344 26.04 19.95 15.41
C PRO A 344 27.25 19.24 14.82
N SER A 345 27.69 19.71 13.64
CA SER A 345 28.94 19.25 13.02
C SER A 345 30.16 19.56 13.91
N VAL A 346 31.11 18.64 13.91
CA VAL A 346 32.36 18.74 14.66
C VAL A 346 33.55 18.76 13.71
N PHE A 347 34.52 19.66 13.96
CA PHE A 347 35.72 19.80 13.12
C PHE A 347 37.02 19.52 13.88
N SER A 348 36.96 19.36 15.21
CA SER A 348 38.12 19.04 16.05
C SER A 348 37.79 18.06 17.17
N VAL A 349 38.80 17.35 17.69
CA VAL A 349 38.60 16.34 18.75
C VAL A 349 38.12 16.96 20.06
N VAL A 350 38.47 18.22 20.32
CA VAL A 350 38.12 18.93 21.56
C VAL A 350 36.62 19.24 21.63
N GLU A 351 35.97 19.47 20.50
CA GLU A 351 34.53 19.79 20.41
C GLU A 351 33.61 18.58 20.67
N ILE A 352 34.13 17.35 20.66
CA ILE A 352 33.32 16.12 20.69
C ILE A 352 32.47 16.05 21.95
N ASN A 353 33.07 16.31 23.11
CA ASN A 353 32.39 16.17 24.40
C ASN A 353 31.24 17.16 24.57
N ASP A 354 31.37 18.36 23.98
CA ASP A 354 30.41 19.44 24.15
C ASP A 354 29.32 19.46 23.08
N ARG A 355 29.58 18.85 21.90
CA ARG A 355 28.67 18.92 20.74
C ARG A 355 27.99 17.60 20.39
N LEU A 356 28.56 16.45 20.76
CA LEU A 356 28.02 15.14 20.37
C LEU A 356 27.38 14.42 21.56
N CYS A 357 26.18 13.91 21.35
CA CYS A 357 25.54 13.01 22.31
C CYS A 357 26.30 11.67 22.41
N LEU A 358 26.00 10.90 23.46
CA LEU A 358 26.64 9.61 23.72
C LEU A 358 26.51 8.63 22.54
N ALA A 359 25.34 8.59 21.88
CA ALA A 359 25.15 7.77 20.68
C ALA A 359 26.02 8.25 19.51
N CYS A 360 26.05 9.56 19.22
CA CYS A 360 26.86 10.14 18.15
C CYS A 360 28.37 9.91 18.34
N ARG A 361 28.85 9.85 19.58
CA ARG A 361 30.26 9.55 19.90
C ARG A 361 30.66 8.12 19.49
N VAL A 362 29.72 7.17 19.55
CA VAL A 362 29.94 5.75 19.19
C VAL A 362 29.61 5.50 17.71
N PHE A 363 28.41 5.89 17.28
CA PHE A 363 27.86 5.58 15.95
C PHE A 363 28.20 6.64 14.88
N GLY A 364 28.81 7.75 15.26
CA GLY A 364 29.25 8.83 14.36
C GLY A 364 28.21 9.94 14.17
N ALA A 365 28.70 11.10 13.71
CA ALA A 365 27.93 12.30 13.38
C ALA A 365 28.60 13.04 12.20
N THR A 366 27.98 14.11 11.70
CA THR A 366 28.60 14.94 10.66
C THR A 366 29.93 15.50 11.15
N GLY A 367 31.01 15.25 10.41
CA GLY A 367 32.38 15.60 10.81
C GLY A 367 33.04 14.66 11.83
N TRP A 368 32.32 13.66 12.37
CA TRP A 368 32.85 12.66 13.31
C TRP A 368 32.62 11.22 12.85
N LYS A 369 33.71 10.50 12.56
CA LYS A 369 33.63 9.10 12.11
C LYS A 369 33.13 8.20 13.25
N SER A 370 32.25 7.25 12.91
CA SER A 370 31.85 6.18 13.83
C SER A 370 33.05 5.40 14.36
N ARG A 371 33.03 5.06 15.65
CA ARG A 371 34.07 4.28 16.32
C ARG A 371 33.93 2.79 16.08
N ILE A 372 32.71 2.30 15.83
CA ILE A 372 32.45 0.93 15.42
C ILE A 372 32.26 0.84 13.90
N SER A 373 32.58 -0.30 13.31
CA SER A 373 32.28 -0.54 11.89
C SER A 373 31.86 -1.97 11.64
N ILE A 374 30.90 -2.16 10.72
CA ILE A 374 30.52 -3.48 10.23
C ILE A 374 31.34 -3.73 8.96
N GLN A 375 32.35 -4.59 9.09
CA GLN A 375 33.34 -4.85 8.04
C GLN A 375 32.85 -5.82 6.97
N LYS A 376 31.94 -6.74 7.34
CA LYS A 376 31.36 -7.74 6.44
C LYS A 376 29.96 -8.13 6.95
N VAL A 377 29.02 -8.29 6.01
CA VAL A 377 27.73 -8.95 6.23
C VAL A 377 27.67 -10.09 5.24
N GLU A 378 27.53 -11.32 5.73
CA GLU A 378 27.55 -12.54 4.93
C GLU A 378 26.23 -13.27 5.09
N TYR A 379 25.59 -13.62 3.97
CA TYR A 379 24.44 -14.49 3.96
C TYR A 379 24.88 -15.95 4.17
N LYS A 380 24.30 -16.62 5.17
CA LYS A 380 24.64 -18.01 5.55
C LYS A 380 23.63 -19.04 5.03
N GLY A 381 22.59 -18.60 4.32
CA GLY A 381 21.52 -19.47 3.84
C GLY A 381 20.18 -19.14 4.52
N THR A 382 19.20 -19.99 4.26
CA THR A 382 17.96 -20.09 5.03
C THR A 382 18.07 -21.30 5.97
N ALA A 383 17.34 -21.28 7.09
CA ALA A 383 17.30 -22.44 7.99
C ALA A 383 16.80 -23.73 7.30
N GLU A 384 16.11 -23.59 6.15
CA GLU A 384 15.64 -24.68 5.29
C GLU A 384 16.38 -24.68 3.95
N SER A 385 16.59 -25.87 3.36
CA SER A 385 17.46 -26.10 2.18
C SER A 385 16.99 -25.51 0.85
N THR A 386 15.89 -24.75 0.83
CA THR A 386 15.29 -24.19 -0.39
C THR A 386 15.33 -22.66 -0.39
N ARG A 387 16.05 -22.10 -1.37
CA ARG A 387 16.16 -20.67 -1.70
C ARG A 387 14.85 -19.99 -2.16
N GLN A 388 13.68 -20.61 -1.93
CA GLN A 388 12.43 -20.13 -2.53
C GLN A 388 11.90 -18.87 -1.83
N GLU A 389 11.84 -17.79 -2.59
CA GLU A 389 11.11 -16.59 -2.20
C GLU A 389 9.61 -16.86 -2.24
N THR A 390 8.94 -16.40 -1.19
CA THR A 390 7.49 -16.49 -1.08
C THR A 390 6.88 -15.13 -1.34
N VAL A 391 5.74 -15.10 -2.03
CA VAL A 391 4.98 -13.89 -2.32
C VAL A 391 3.76 -13.85 -1.43
N GLN A 392 3.54 -12.72 -0.75
CA GLN A 392 2.36 -12.48 0.09
C GLN A 392 1.55 -11.31 -0.46
N ASP A 393 0.25 -11.54 -0.61
CA ASP A 393 -0.74 -10.51 -0.91
C ASP A 393 -1.17 -9.78 0.37
N PHE A 394 -1.26 -8.45 0.30
CA PHE A 394 -1.79 -7.59 1.35
C PHE A 394 -3.07 -6.91 0.86
N VAL A 395 -4.15 -7.10 1.60
CA VAL A 395 -5.46 -6.50 1.30
C VAL A 395 -5.97 -5.77 2.54
N ALA A 396 -6.17 -4.46 2.43
CA ALA A 396 -6.84 -3.68 3.46
C ALA A 396 -8.37 -3.86 3.32
N ILE A 397 -9.06 -4.13 4.43
CA ILE A 397 -10.53 -4.29 4.45
C ILE A 397 -11.18 -2.98 4.91
N ASP A 398 -12.05 -2.42 4.09
CA ASP A 398 -12.84 -1.24 4.41
C ASP A 398 -13.74 -1.46 5.63
N ARG A 399 -13.73 -0.54 6.60
CA ARG A 399 -14.47 -0.65 7.86
C ARG A 399 -15.98 -0.38 7.73
N PHE A 400 -16.40 0.29 6.67
CA PHE A 400 -17.81 0.58 6.43
C PHE A 400 -18.52 -0.56 5.71
N HIS A 401 -17.99 -0.99 4.56
CA HIS A 401 -18.63 -2.04 3.74
C HIS A 401 -18.00 -3.43 3.89
N GLY A 402 -16.88 -3.57 4.61
CA GLY A 402 -16.27 -4.87 4.93
C GLY A 402 -15.68 -5.62 3.73
N GLY A 403 -15.45 -4.93 2.61
CA GLY A 403 -14.80 -5.46 1.40
C GLY A 403 -13.37 -4.94 1.26
N GLY A 404 -12.59 -5.46 0.31
CA GLY A 404 -11.24 -4.96 0.06
C GLY A 404 -11.24 -3.51 -0.45
N LYS A 405 -10.44 -2.64 0.17
CA LYS A 405 -10.19 -1.27 -0.32
C LYS A 405 -9.32 -1.36 -1.57
N GLU A 406 -9.91 -1.15 -2.74
CA GLU A 406 -9.28 -1.46 -4.04
C GLU A 406 -7.94 -0.75 -4.28
N THR A 407 -7.74 0.44 -3.70
CA THR A 407 -6.52 1.25 -3.85
C THR A 407 -5.39 0.85 -2.89
N ALA A 408 -5.66 -0.06 -1.95
CA ALA A 408 -4.74 -0.45 -0.88
C ALA A 408 -4.27 -1.91 -0.98
N LYS A 409 -4.55 -2.59 -2.10
CA LYS A 409 -3.97 -3.92 -2.39
C LYS A 409 -2.53 -3.75 -2.91
N PHE A 410 -1.61 -4.50 -2.33
CA PHE A 410 -0.24 -4.64 -2.83
C PHE A 410 0.31 -6.03 -2.49
N ASP A 411 1.41 -6.44 -3.10
CA ASP A 411 2.09 -7.71 -2.79
C ASP A 411 3.57 -7.51 -2.39
N ALA A 412 4.15 -8.51 -1.72
CA ALA A 412 5.57 -8.50 -1.39
C ALA A 412 6.19 -9.88 -1.51
N SER A 413 7.32 -9.97 -2.22
CA SER A 413 8.21 -11.12 -2.19
C SER A 413 9.18 -10.99 -1.01
N PHE A 414 9.45 -12.09 -0.30
CA PHE A 414 10.32 -12.07 0.88
C PHE A 414 11.16 -13.34 1.00
N SER A 415 12.24 -13.24 1.80
CA SER A 415 13.07 -14.36 2.20
C SER A 415 12.61 -14.91 3.55
N TRP A 416 12.40 -16.21 3.64
CA TRP A 416 11.91 -16.86 4.85
C TRP A 416 13.07 -17.26 5.78
N ARG A 417 13.07 -16.73 7.01
CA ARG A 417 14.08 -17.02 8.06
C ARG A 417 15.54 -17.07 7.55
N PRO A 418 16.02 -16.05 6.81
CA PRO A 418 17.41 -16.02 6.38
C PRO A 418 18.36 -15.94 7.58
N GLN A 419 19.58 -16.42 7.39
CA GLN A 419 20.65 -16.38 8.37
C GLN A 419 21.81 -15.52 7.86
N TYR A 420 22.43 -14.78 8.76
CA TYR A 420 23.54 -13.88 8.46
C TYR A 420 24.65 -14.02 9.50
N SER A 421 25.87 -13.75 9.05
CA SER A 421 27.03 -13.50 9.92
C SER A 421 27.52 -12.09 9.67
N ILE A 422 27.77 -11.33 10.74
CA ILE A 422 28.40 -10.02 10.66
C ILE A 422 29.76 -10.04 11.33
N LEU A 423 30.73 -9.41 10.69
CA LEU A 423 32.04 -9.13 11.27
C LEU A 423 32.07 -7.65 11.64
N MET A 424 32.11 -7.36 12.93
CA MET A 424 32.16 -6.01 13.46
C MET A 424 33.53 -5.72 14.05
N HIS A 425 34.08 -4.54 13.77
CA HIS A 425 35.27 -4.04 14.43
C HIS A 425 34.88 -3.08 15.56
N ILE A 426 35.38 -3.38 16.75
CA ILE A 426 35.17 -2.60 17.97
C ILE A 426 36.57 -2.32 18.54
N PRO A 427 37.03 -1.06 18.49
CA PRO A 427 38.37 -0.70 18.95
C PRO A 427 38.61 -1.08 20.42
N SER A 428 39.77 -1.64 20.72
CA SER A 428 40.20 -1.93 22.09
C SER A 428 40.22 -0.68 22.98
N ASP A 429 40.59 0.46 22.39
CA ASP A 429 40.64 1.79 23.04
C ASP A 429 39.26 2.43 23.26
N LEU A 430 38.16 1.76 22.87
CA LEU A 430 36.82 2.27 23.11
C LEU A 430 36.57 2.42 24.63
N GLU A 431 36.08 3.59 25.03
CA GLU A 431 35.82 3.95 26.42
C GLU A 431 34.87 2.93 27.11
N GLY A 432 35.07 2.66 28.40
CA GLY A 432 34.29 1.66 29.14
C GLY A 432 32.78 1.91 29.12
N TRP A 433 32.36 3.17 29.23
CA TRP A 433 30.95 3.55 29.12
C TRP A 433 30.35 3.25 27.74
N ALA A 434 31.15 3.40 26.66
CA ALA A 434 30.70 3.11 25.30
C ALA A 434 30.58 1.59 25.07
N LYS A 435 31.48 0.79 25.67
CA LYS A 435 31.34 -0.67 25.73
C LYS A 435 30.07 -1.08 26.50
N GLY A 436 29.74 -0.38 27.60
CA GLY A 436 28.50 -0.60 28.36
C GLY A 436 27.22 -0.32 27.55
N LEU A 437 27.19 0.78 26.78
CA LEU A 437 26.07 1.07 25.87
C LEU A 437 25.90 -0.01 24.79
N LEU A 438 27.01 -0.43 24.17
CA LEU A 438 26.98 -1.49 23.14
C LEU A 438 26.51 -2.81 23.74
N ALA A 439 26.94 -3.16 24.94
CA ALA A 439 26.50 -4.37 25.64
C ALA A 439 24.97 -4.43 25.78
N LEU A 440 24.34 -3.38 26.30
CA LEU A 440 22.87 -3.32 26.41
C LEU A 440 22.18 -3.35 25.05
N THR A 441 22.73 -2.64 24.05
CA THR A 441 22.20 -2.64 22.68
C THR A 441 22.24 -4.03 22.06
N PHE A 442 23.31 -4.79 22.28
CA PHE A 442 23.44 -6.15 21.79
C PHE A 442 22.58 -7.16 22.54
N ARG A 443 22.34 -6.96 23.83
CA ARG A 443 21.35 -7.75 24.56
C ARG A 443 19.97 -7.60 23.92
N ASP A 444 19.54 -6.37 23.68
CA ASP A 444 18.24 -6.09 23.06
C ASP A 444 18.20 -6.61 21.59
N PHE A 445 19.33 -6.61 20.87
CA PHE A 445 19.47 -7.30 19.58
C PHE A 445 19.26 -8.81 19.70
N LYS A 446 19.96 -9.45 20.65
CA LYS A 446 19.87 -10.88 20.96
C LYS A 446 18.46 -11.29 21.38
N GLU A 447 17.76 -10.44 22.11
CA GLU A 447 16.40 -10.69 22.57
C GLU A 447 15.33 -10.42 21.48
N GLY A 448 15.73 -9.91 20.31
CA GLY A 448 14.82 -9.64 19.21
C GLY A 448 13.98 -8.38 19.38
N ASP A 449 14.41 -7.42 20.22
CA ASP A 449 13.79 -6.10 20.32
C ASP A 449 14.13 -5.21 19.10
N ILE A 450 15.20 -5.55 18.38
CA ILE A 450 15.65 -4.84 17.19
C ILE A 450 15.14 -5.55 15.93
N PHE A 451 14.29 -4.85 15.17
CA PHE A 451 13.77 -5.31 13.88
C PHE A 451 14.64 -4.76 12.74
N LEU A 452 14.87 -5.56 11.70
CA LEU A 452 15.64 -5.19 10.52
C LEU A 452 14.81 -5.32 9.24
N GLY A 453 14.86 -4.30 8.39
CA GLY A 453 14.19 -4.31 7.09
C GLY A 453 12.77 -3.71 7.12
N TYR A 454 11.95 -4.14 6.16
CA TYR A 454 10.59 -3.69 5.93
C TYR A 454 9.60 -4.33 6.89
N GLY A 455 8.49 -3.65 7.19
CA GLY A 455 7.26 -4.31 7.64
C GLY A 455 7.21 -4.80 9.09
N ARG A 456 7.89 -4.13 10.06
CA ARG A 456 7.80 -4.45 11.50
C ARG A 456 6.36 -4.71 11.97
N SER A 457 5.44 -3.79 11.65
CA SER A 457 4.01 -3.90 12.03
C SER A 457 3.22 -4.99 11.29
N LYS A 458 3.84 -5.65 10.31
CA LYS A 458 3.32 -6.78 9.53
C LYS A 458 4.00 -8.11 9.91
N GLY A 459 4.83 -8.13 10.96
CA GLY A 459 5.52 -9.32 11.45
C GLY A 459 6.87 -9.62 10.79
N TYR A 460 7.40 -8.70 9.97
CA TYR A 460 8.65 -8.90 9.24
C TYR A 460 9.86 -8.43 10.04
N GLY A 461 11.02 -9.02 9.76
CA GLY A 461 12.31 -8.47 10.18
C GLY A 461 12.70 -8.73 11.63
N ARG A 462 11.97 -9.59 12.34
CA ARG A 462 12.27 -9.97 13.71
C ARG A 462 13.47 -10.92 13.78
N VAL A 463 14.49 -10.55 14.56
CA VAL A 463 15.61 -11.44 14.87
C VAL A 463 15.13 -12.58 15.76
N ASP A 464 15.57 -13.80 15.45
CA ASP A 464 15.29 -15.00 16.23
C ASP A 464 16.25 -15.09 17.42
N SER A 465 15.74 -14.96 18.64
CA SER A 465 16.57 -14.89 19.84
C SER A 465 17.41 -16.14 20.08
N ASP A 466 16.91 -17.29 19.65
CA ASP A 466 17.57 -18.59 19.84
C ASP A 466 18.70 -18.82 18.82
N SER A 467 18.72 -18.01 17.76
CA SER A 467 19.69 -18.13 16.67
C SER A 467 20.98 -17.33 16.89
N VAL A 468 20.98 -16.39 17.84
CA VAL A 468 22.09 -15.46 18.03
C VAL A 468 23.22 -16.14 18.79
N LYS A 469 24.34 -16.41 18.10
CA LYS A 469 25.54 -16.99 18.74
C LYS A 469 26.44 -15.90 19.33
N PRO A 470 27.05 -16.14 20.50
CA PRO A 470 27.82 -15.13 21.19
C PRO A 470 29.12 -14.77 20.45
N GLY A 471 29.47 -13.48 20.50
CA GLY A 471 30.79 -12.96 20.16
C GLY A 471 31.24 -11.78 21.03
N ILE A 472 30.43 -11.42 22.04
CA ILE A 472 30.51 -10.11 22.72
C ILE A 472 30.69 -10.25 24.24
N ASP A 473 30.75 -11.50 24.74
CA ASP A 473 30.77 -11.84 26.16
C ASP A 473 31.94 -11.19 26.90
N THR A 474 33.03 -10.86 26.20
CA THR A 474 34.22 -10.19 26.75
C THR A 474 34.02 -8.70 27.03
N MET A 475 32.98 -8.05 26.47
CA MET A 475 32.66 -6.64 26.71
C MET A 475 31.73 -6.43 27.90
N LEU A 476 31.16 -7.52 28.42
CA LEU A 476 30.09 -7.57 29.41
C LEU A 476 30.64 -7.55 30.84
N THR A 477 31.32 -6.47 31.22
CA THR A 477 31.74 -6.28 32.62
C THR A 477 30.76 -5.36 33.33
N GLU A 478 30.43 -5.68 34.59
CA GLU A 478 29.63 -4.81 35.46
C GLU A 478 30.21 -3.39 35.53
N SER A 479 31.55 -3.29 35.52
CA SER A 479 32.28 -2.02 35.47
C SER A 479 31.93 -1.17 34.25
N ASN A 480 31.76 -1.75 33.06
CA ASN A 480 31.40 -1.00 31.85
C ASN A 480 29.96 -0.47 31.92
N LEU A 481 29.04 -1.26 32.49
CA LEU A 481 27.63 -0.86 32.67
C LEU A 481 27.50 0.29 33.67
N GLU A 482 28.24 0.23 34.78
CA GLU A 482 28.26 1.30 35.78
C GLU A 482 28.83 2.60 35.21
N LEU A 483 29.94 2.52 34.46
CA LEU A 483 30.50 3.68 33.75
C LEU A 483 29.51 4.28 32.76
N PHE A 484 28.70 3.46 32.07
CA PHE A 484 27.68 3.93 31.16
C PHE A 484 26.58 4.72 31.86
N ARG A 485 26.06 4.22 32.98
CA ARG A 485 25.01 4.92 33.75
C ARG A 485 25.48 6.23 34.30
N ARG A 486 26.65 6.24 34.93
CA ARG A 486 27.28 7.47 35.39
C ARG A 486 27.44 8.47 34.23
N LYS A 487 27.75 8.00 33.03
CA LYS A 487 27.84 8.88 31.85
C LYS A 487 26.49 9.46 31.42
N CYS A 488 25.39 8.70 31.56
CA CYS A 488 24.04 9.24 31.39
C CYS A 488 23.73 10.31 32.45
N ASP A 489 24.06 10.05 33.72
CA ASP A 489 23.83 11.01 34.82
C ASP A 489 24.64 12.30 34.65
N ASP A 490 25.89 12.19 34.17
CA ASP A 490 26.77 13.32 33.85
C ASP A 490 26.25 14.15 32.65
N ASN A 491 25.33 13.61 31.84
CA ASN A 491 24.80 14.24 30.63
C ASN A 491 23.27 14.15 30.63
N PRO A 492 22.57 14.80 31.56
CA PRO A 492 21.13 14.63 31.73
C PRO A 492 20.35 15.18 30.54
N GLY A 493 19.31 14.46 30.12
CA GLY A 493 18.31 14.92 29.16
C GLY A 493 16.98 15.21 29.86
N GLU A 494 16.24 16.21 29.37
CA GLU A 494 14.92 16.54 29.90
C GLU A 494 13.83 15.81 29.10
N TYR A 495 13.18 14.84 29.73
CA TYR A 495 12.10 14.06 29.13
C TYR A 495 10.81 14.02 29.99
N PRO A 496 10.33 15.16 30.54
CA PRO A 496 9.09 15.19 31.33
C PRO A 496 7.91 14.72 30.48
N CYS A 497 6.93 14.03 31.08
CA CYS A 497 5.72 13.63 30.35
C CYS A 497 4.68 14.78 30.37
N LYS A 498 4.18 15.22 29.21
CA LYS A 498 3.24 16.35 29.11
C LYS A 498 1.81 15.94 29.48
N THR A 499 1.18 16.70 30.37
CA THR A 499 -0.16 16.45 30.93
C THR A 499 -1.28 16.43 29.87
N ARG A 500 -2.11 15.39 29.90
CA ARG A 500 -3.31 15.17 29.08
C ARG A 500 -4.52 14.97 29.99
N GLN A 501 -5.69 15.41 29.57
CA GLN A 501 -6.92 15.12 30.29
C GLN A 501 -7.34 13.66 30.09
N PRO A 502 -7.64 12.89 31.16
CA PRO A 502 -8.15 11.54 31.04
C PRO A 502 -9.54 11.53 30.39
N PRO A 503 -9.92 10.46 29.67
CA PRO A 503 -11.27 10.30 29.17
C PRO A 503 -12.28 10.25 30.32
N ASN A 504 -13.39 10.98 30.20
CA ASN A 504 -14.44 11.02 31.22
C ASN A 504 -15.14 9.66 31.37
N LEU A 505 -15.37 9.24 32.62
CA LEU A 505 -16.14 8.04 32.96
C LEU A 505 -17.63 8.24 32.63
N VAL A 506 -18.22 7.31 31.89
CA VAL A 506 -19.67 7.27 31.63
C VAL A 506 -20.33 6.44 32.73
N GLN A 507 -21.38 6.98 33.38
CA GLN A 507 -22.07 6.25 34.45
C GLN A 507 -22.97 5.13 33.91
N PRO A 508 -23.03 3.97 34.60
CA PRO A 508 -23.87 2.85 34.20
C PRO A 508 -25.37 3.15 34.44
N VAL A 509 -26.23 2.66 33.54
CA VAL A 509 -27.70 2.75 33.63
C VAL A 509 -28.28 1.36 33.90
N GLU A 510 -29.23 1.26 34.84
CA GLU A 510 -29.90 0.01 35.22
C GLU A 510 -30.88 -0.50 34.16
N ARG A 511 -30.87 -1.82 33.97
CA ARG A 511 -31.61 -2.56 32.92
C ARG A 511 -33.06 -2.84 33.32
N ASN A 512 -33.99 -2.74 32.36
CA ASN A 512 -35.32 -3.34 32.46
C ASN A 512 -35.57 -4.31 31.30
N ASN A 513 -36.06 -5.51 31.65
CA ASN A 513 -36.31 -6.61 30.73
C ASN A 513 -37.66 -6.47 30.03
N LEU A 514 -37.67 -6.46 28.70
CA LEU A 514 -38.85 -6.79 27.90
C LEU A 514 -38.47 -7.84 26.86
N THR A 515 -39.31 -8.87 26.77
CA THR A 515 -39.20 -10.00 25.84
C THR A 515 -40.35 -9.92 24.87
N GLU A 516 -40.06 -9.96 23.56
CA GLU A 516 -41.05 -10.24 22.54
C GLU A 516 -40.69 -11.53 21.78
N ALA A 517 -41.73 -12.25 21.39
CA ALA A 517 -41.66 -13.58 20.79
C ALA A 517 -41.25 -13.53 19.32
N ALA A 518 -40.57 -14.60 18.86
CA ALA A 518 -40.10 -14.77 17.50
C ALA A 518 -41.20 -15.33 16.57
N ASP A 519 -41.32 -14.78 15.36
CA ASP A 519 -42.21 -15.27 14.29
C ASP A 519 -41.54 -16.35 13.42
N GLU A 520 -42.30 -17.40 13.09
CA GLU A 520 -41.89 -18.50 12.20
C GLU A 520 -41.69 -18.00 10.76
N GLY A 521 -40.48 -18.15 10.21
CA GLY A 521 -40.15 -17.83 8.80
C GLY A 521 -39.09 -16.73 8.58
N SER A 522 -38.59 -16.13 9.66
CA SER A 522 -37.55 -15.08 9.66
C SER A 522 -36.13 -15.61 9.33
N PHE A 523 -35.26 -14.73 8.83
CA PHE A 523 -33.83 -14.98 8.62
C PHE A 523 -32.98 -13.79 9.09
N HIS A 524 -31.68 -13.98 9.36
CA HIS A 524 -30.78 -12.86 9.62
C HIS A 524 -29.99 -12.46 8.37
N ASN A 525 -29.83 -11.16 8.13
CA ASN A 525 -28.87 -10.65 7.15
C ASN A 525 -27.43 -11.04 7.57
N PRO A 526 -26.48 -11.31 6.66
CA PRO A 526 -25.15 -11.81 7.02
C PRO A 526 -24.27 -10.87 7.84
N TYR A 527 -24.72 -9.64 8.06
CA TYR A 527 -24.05 -8.65 8.87
C TYR A 527 -25.06 -7.73 9.54
N HIS A 528 -24.64 -7.17 10.66
CA HIS A 528 -25.26 -6.03 11.31
C HIS A 528 -24.22 -4.91 11.45
N PHE A 529 -24.59 -3.83 12.13
CA PHE A 529 -23.72 -2.68 12.38
C PHE A 529 -23.55 -2.43 13.87
N ILE A 530 -22.32 -2.13 14.28
CA ILE A 530 -22.00 -1.49 15.55
C ILE A 530 -22.19 0.02 15.34
N PRO A 531 -23.00 0.73 16.15
CA PRO A 531 -23.31 2.13 15.94
C PRO A 531 -22.05 3.02 15.97
N THR A 532 -22.14 4.17 15.30
CA THR A 532 -21.08 5.20 15.25
C THR A 532 -21.60 6.52 15.82
N PRO A 533 -21.85 6.59 17.14
CA PRO A 533 -22.24 7.84 17.80
C PRO A 533 -21.11 8.88 17.67
N LYS A 534 -21.42 10.15 17.98
CA LYS A 534 -20.41 11.21 17.93
C LYS A 534 -19.28 10.90 18.93
N PRO A 535 -18.00 10.90 18.52
CA PRO A 535 -16.89 10.61 19.43
C PRO A 535 -16.66 11.74 20.45
N MET A 536 -16.15 11.39 21.64
CA MET A 536 -15.70 12.32 22.69
C MET A 536 -14.24 12.73 22.44
N ILE A 537 -14.05 13.65 21.50
CA ILE A 537 -12.73 14.00 20.93
C ILE A 537 -11.86 14.86 21.86
N GLU A 538 -12.43 15.42 22.92
CA GLU A 538 -11.72 16.24 23.90
C GLU A 538 -10.61 15.42 24.59
N SER A 539 -10.85 14.12 24.75
CA SER A 539 -9.89 13.17 25.29
C SER A 539 -8.81 12.76 24.30
N TRP A 540 -8.92 13.07 23.00
CA TRP A 540 -7.98 12.63 21.96
C TRP A 540 -6.73 13.52 21.90
N LEU A 541 -5.61 12.93 21.48
CA LEU A 541 -4.31 13.61 21.43
C LEU A 541 -4.31 14.68 20.32
N ALA A 542 -3.81 15.89 20.61
CA ALA A 542 -3.64 16.91 19.58
C ALA A 542 -2.45 16.61 18.68
N LYS A 543 -2.60 16.88 17.39
CA LYS A 543 -1.57 16.65 16.37
C LYS A 543 -0.29 17.44 16.67
N GLU A 544 -0.42 18.68 17.14
CA GLU A 544 0.73 19.54 17.47
C GLU A 544 1.51 19.08 18.71
N ASP A 545 0.86 18.33 19.60
CA ASP A 545 1.45 17.86 20.85
C ASP A 545 2.25 16.55 20.69
N PHE A 546 2.30 16.00 19.47
CA PHE A 546 2.97 14.73 19.18
C PHE A 546 4.49 14.90 19.11
N ASP A 547 5.21 14.61 20.20
CA ASP A 547 6.67 14.75 20.30
C ASP A 547 7.35 13.68 21.19
N GLU A 548 8.65 13.82 21.46
CA GLU A 548 9.42 12.87 22.30
C GLU A 548 9.04 12.90 23.79
N THR A 549 8.33 13.92 24.24
CA THR A 549 7.91 14.08 25.63
C THR A 549 6.64 13.30 25.95
N MET A 550 5.90 12.82 24.95
CA MET A 550 4.68 12.03 25.15
C MET A 550 4.95 10.55 25.45
N HIS A 551 4.00 9.88 26.11
CA HIS A 551 4.01 8.41 26.24
C HIS A 551 3.72 7.70 24.91
N ASP A 552 3.01 8.37 24.00
CA ASP A 552 2.76 7.94 22.61
C ASP A 552 4.00 8.06 21.69
N SER A 553 5.21 8.00 22.24
CA SER A 553 6.47 8.11 21.51
C SER A 553 7.23 6.78 21.48
N HIS A 554 7.92 6.50 20.38
CA HIS A 554 8.87 5.39 20.29
C HIS A 554 10.30 5.77 20.73
N ALA A 555 10.54 7.03 21.11
CA ALA A 555 11.89 7.56 21.33
C ALA A 555 12.56 7.01 22.60
N LEU A 556 11.78 6.60 23.61
CA LEU A 556 12.23 5.99 24.85
C LEU A 556 11.19 5.03 25.44
N TYR A 557 11.63 4.16 26.35
CA TYR A 557 10.71 3.41 27.20
C TYR A 557 10.41 4.25 28.45
N ARG A 558 9.13 4.44 28.78
CA ARG A 558 8.70 5.19 29.97
C ARG A 558 8.11 4.25 31.01
N ASP A 559 8.30 4.59 32.28
CA ASP A 559 7.71 3.86 33.41
C ASP A 559 6.35 4.44 33.82
N VAL A 560 6.13 5.73 33.59
CA VAL A 560 4.88 6.43 33.92
C VAL A 560 4.43 7.34 32.79
N ASP A 561 3.12 7.55 32.71
CA ASP A 561 2.48 8.48 31.80
C ASP A 561 2.50 9.91 32.35
N GLU A 562 1.75 10.79 31.71
CA GLU A 562 1.62 12.19 32.06
C GLU A 562 0.85 12.50 33.35
N ASN A 563 0.15 11.51 33.92
CA ASN A 563 -0.56 11.59 35.19
C ASN A 563 0.19 10.85 36.31
N GLU A 564 1.45 10.47 36.07
CA GLU A 564 2.27 9.64 36.95
C GLU A 564 1.73 8.21 37.15
N GLU A 565 0.84 7.75 36.25
CA GLU A 565 0.30 6.39 36.27
C GLU A 565 1.24 5.41 35.54
N PRO A 566 1.31 4.14 35.93
CA PRO A 566 2.25 3.18 35.32
C PRO A 566 2.02 2.96 33.82
N LEU A 567 3.13 2.88 33.07
CA LEU A 567 3.16 2.44 31.68
C LEU A 567 3.74 1.04 31.55
N TYR A 568 3.09 0.24 30.72
CA TYR A 568 3.36 -1.17 30.59
C TYR A 568 4.02 -1.50 29.24
N HIS A 569 4.97 -2.42 29.31
CA HIS A 569 5.65 -3.02 28.18
C HIS A 569 5.60 -4.51 28.36
N GLY A 570 5.38 -5.28 27.31
CA GLY A 570 5.20 -6.70 27.51
C GLY A 570 4.80 -7.49 26.29
N LYS A 571 4.34 -8.70 26.58
CA LYS A 571 3.89 -9.68 25.61
C LYS A 571 2.62 -10.37 26.08
N ILE A 572 1.68 -10.54 25.16
CA ILE A 572 0.46 -11.35 25.32
C ILE A 572 0.59 -12.56 24.40
N SER A 573 0.58 -13.76 24.97
CA SER A 573 0.57 -15.02 24.20
C SER A 573 -0.86 -15.54 24.11
N CYS A 574 -1.31 -15.87 22.90
CA CYS A 574 -2.70 -16.25 22.63
C CYS A 574 -2.80 -17.57 21.87
N THR A 575 -3.91 -18.28 22.07
CA THR A 575 -4.33 -19.44 21.26
C THR A 575 -5.60 -19.08 20.50
N LEU A 576 -5.56 -19.21 19.17
CA LEU A 576 -6.72 -19.14 18.29
C LEU A 576 -7.19 -20.55 17.98
N THR A 577 -8.44 -20.87 18.30
CA THR A 577 -9.08 -22.16 18.00
C THR A 577 -10.19 -21.97 16.97
N THR A 578 -10.21 -22.77 15.90
CA THR A 578 -11.31 -22.77 14.93
C THR A 578 -12.53 -23.44 15.56
N GLU A 579 -13.67 -22.77 15.61
CA GLU A 579 -14.93 -23.37 16.07
C GLU A 579 -15.80 -23.82 14.90
N THR A 580 -15.69 -23.13 13.76
CA THR A 580 -16.21 -23.58 12.48
C THR A 580 -15.08 -23.65 11.45
N PRO A 581 -15.29 -24.30 10.29
CA PRO A 581 -14.27 -24.33 9.26
C PRO A 581 -13.79 -22.93 8.88
N VAL A 582 -12.47 -22.77 8.79
CA VAL A 582 -11.80 -21.49 8.55
C VAL A 582 -10.92 -21.60 7.32
N PHE A 583 -10.99 -20.58 6.47
CA PHE A 583 -10.12 -20.48 5.30
C PHE A 583 -9.51 -19.09 5.22
N VAL A 584 -8.17 -19.01 5.25
CA VAL A 584 -7.42 -17.77 5.03
C VAL A 584 -6.62 -17.96 3.75
N GLY A 585 -7.01 -17.24 2.70
CA GLY A 585 -6.43 -17.41 1.36
C GLY A 585 -5.00 -16.88 1.27
N GLY A 586 -4.16 -17.64 0.55
CA GLY A 586 -2.82 -17.27 0.15
C GLY A 586 -2.79 -16.68 -1.27
N LYS A 587 -1.77 -17.04 -2.05
CA LYS A 587 -1.64 -16.61 -3.44
C LYS A 587 -2.74 -17.25 -4.29
N HIS A 588 -3.27 -16.48 -5.25
CA HIS A 588 -4.27 -16.97 -6.20
C HIS A 588 -3.61 -17.31 -7.53
N ASP A 589 -3.97 -18.47 -8.10
CA ASP A 589 -3.58 -18.82 -9.46
C ASP A 589 -4.31 -17.96 -10.52
N PRO A 590 -3.75 -17.85 -11.74
CA PRO A 590 -4.41 -17.17 -12.85
C PRO A 590 -5.81 -17.73 -13.08
N ARG A 591 -6.79 -16.84 -13.14
CA ARG A 591 -8.21 -17.21 -13.22
C ARG A 591 -8.53 -17.90 -14.55
N ASN A 592 -9.16 -19.07 -14.49
CA ASN A 592 -9.83 -19.71 -15.62
C ASN A 592 -11.31 -19.27 -15.66
N ASP A 593 -11.87 -19.01 -16.84
CA ASP A 593 -13.27 -18.61 -17.00
C ASP A 593 -14.25 -19.80 -17.04
N THR A 594 -13.76 -21.04 -17.18
CA THR A 594 -14.60 -22.26 -17.28
C THR A 594 -14.79 -23.02 -15.98
N GLU A 595 -13.96 -22.75 -14.96
CA GLU A 595 -13.95 -23.45 -13.67
C GLU A 595 -13.89 -22.46 -12.50
N PRO A 596 -14.32 -22.84 -11.29
CA PRO A 596 -14.13 -22.00 -10.11
C PRO A 596 -12.64 -21.76 -9.87
N GLN A 597 -12.27 -20.56 -9.42
CA GLN A 597 -10.88 -20.27 -9.13
C GLN A 597 -10.41 -21.06 -7.90
N GLN A 598 -9.38 -21.88 -8.08
CA GLN A 598 -8.73 -22.58 -6.97
C GLN A 598 -7.94 -21.59 -6.12
N VAL A 599 -8.11 -21.69 -4.80
CA VAL A 599 -7.41 -20.84 -3.84
C VAL A 599 -6.83 -21.72 -2.75
N ASP A 600 -5.51 -21.61 -2.56
CA ASP A 600 -4.79 -22.30 -1.49
C ASP A 600 -4.77 -21.47 -0.20
N HIS A 601 -4.54 -22.16 0.91
CA HIS A 601 -4.32 -21.53 2.19
C HIS A 601 -3.06 -20.65 2.18
N TYR A 602 -3.08 -19.58 2.96
CA TYR A 602 -1.84 -18.92 3.36
C TYR A 602 -0.99 -19.92 4.14
N THR A 603 0.28 -20.00 3.74
CA THR A 603 1.26 -20.88 4.38
C THR A 603 2.51 -20.12 4.76
N GLU A 604 3.11 -20.52 5.87
CA GLU A 604 4.46 -20.15 6.28
C GLU A 604 5.27 -21.45 6.33
N ASN A 605 6.34 -21.55 5.53
CA ASN A 605 7.12 -22.79 5.37
C ASN A 605 6.30 -24.03 4.95
N GLY A 606 5.32 -23.85 4.05
CA GLY A 606 4.45 -24.94 3.61
C GLY A 606 3.43 -25.42 4.66
N GLU A 607 3.49 -24.91 5.89
CA GLU A 607 2.49 -25.15 6.93
C GLU A 607 1.40 -24.06 6.89
N ILE A 608 0.15 -24.44 7.14
CA ILE A 608 -0.95 -23.46 7.19
C ILE A 608 -0.72 -22.51 8.37
N ALA A 609 -0.84 -21.22 8.09
CA ALA A 609 -0.67 -20.18 9.09
C ALA A 609 -1.76 -19.11 8.97
N ILE A 610 -1.89 -18.27 10.00
CA ILE A 610 -2.72 -17.08 9.99
C ILE A 610 -1.79 -15.85 9.91
N PRO A 611 -1.83 -15.03 8.84
CA PRO A 611 -0.95 -13.88 8.72
C PRO A 611 -1.11 -12.89 9.90
N ALA A 612 0.01 -12.33 10.36
CA ALA A 612 0.01 -11.27 11.37
C ALA A 612 -0.90 -10.08 10.97
N THR A 613 -0.98 -9.75 9.68
CA THR A 613 -1.83 -8.68 9.15
C THR A 613 -3.32 -8.98 9.26
N THR A 614 -3.72 -10.25 9.15
CA THR A 614 -5.11 -10.68 9.37
C THR A 614 -5.49 -10.54 10.84
N LEU A 615 -4.64 -11.01 11.76
CA LEU A 615 -4.84 -10.84 13.20
C LEU A 615 -4.89 -9.37 13.60
N ARG A 616 -3.94 -8.57 13.13
CA ARG A 616 -3.91 -7.11 13.39
C ARG A 616 -5.14 -6.40 12.82
N GLY A 617 -5.58 -6.78 11.62
CA GLY A 617 -6.79 -6.23 11.00
C GLY A 617 -8.04 -6.52 11.80
N LEU A 618 -8.17 -7.75 12.33
CA LEU A 618 -9.26 -8.18 13.20
C LEU A 618 -9.28 -7.37 14.50
N LEU A 619 -8.17 -7.37 15.25
CA LEU A 619 -8.11 -6.73 16.57
C LEU A 619 -8.24 -5.21 16.46
N SER A 620 -7.57 -4.60 15.48
CA SER A 620 -7.69 -3.15 15.30
C SER A 620 -9.09 -2.70 14.88
N SER A 621 -9.79 -3.47 14.05
CA SER A 621 -11.18 -3.15 13.68
C SER A 621 -12.10 -3.16 14.91
N LEU A 622 -11.85 -4.07 15.85
CA LEU A 622 -12.63 -4.15 17.09
C LEU A 622 -12.25 -3.05 18.08
N SER A 623 -10.96 -2.74 18.24
CA SER A 623 -10.52 -1.59 19.05
C SER A 623 -11.04 -0.26 18.49
N GLU A 624 -11.04 -0.09 17.16
CA GLU A 624 -11.62 1.07 16.47
C GLU A 624 -13.11 1.23 16.80
N ALA A 625 -13.86 0.11 16.84
CA ALA A 625 -15.27 0.11 17.21
C ALA A 625 -15.49 0.38 18.70
N ALA A 626 -14.82 -0.36 19.58
CA ALA A 626 -15.00 -0.32 21.03
C ALA A 626 -14.63 1.05 21.63
N SER A 627 -13.57 1.69 21.13
CA SER A 627 -13.16 3.03 21.56
C SER A 627 -13.85 4.17 20.81
N ASN A 628 -14.77 3.85 19.88
CA ASN A 628 -15.35 4.78 18.91
C ASN A 628 -14.30 5.66 18.20
N SER A 629 -13.14 5.09 17.89
CA SER A 629 -12.04 5.77 17.19
C SER A 629 -12.29 5.90 15.69
N SER A 630 -11.40 6.62 14.99
CA SER A 630 -11.48 6.77 13.55
C SER A 630 -11.38 5.43 12.81
N MET A 631 -12.06 5.33 11.67
CA MET A 631 -11.91 4.20 10.75
C MET A 631 -10.63 4.36 9.95
N ARG A 632 -9.56 3.68 10.39
CA ARG A 632 -8.25 3.78 9.74
C ARG A 632 -8.21 3.20 8.33
N VAL A 633 -9.19 2.40 7.94
CA VAL A 633 -9.38 1.90 6.57
C VAL A 633 -10.79 2.25 6.10
N LEU A 634 -10.92 3.36 5.38
CA LEU A 634 -12.19 3.81 4.81
C LEU A 634 -11.97 4.26 3.36
N ASP A 635 -12.83 3.82 2.46
CA ASP A 635 -12.86 4.24 1.07
C ASP A 635 -13.68 5.53 0.92
N ASP A 636 -13.14 6.49 0.17
CA ASP A 636 -13.82 7.77 -0.12
C ASP A 636 -14.41 7.79 -1.55
N GLY A 637 -14.57 6.60 -2.14
CA GLY A 637 -15.05 6.45 -3.51
C GLY A 637 -16.39 7.14 -3.78
N MET A 638 -16.55 7.62 -5.00
CA MET A 638 -17.82 8.16 -5.48
C MET A 638 -18.91 7.09 -5.43
N MET A 639 -20.04 7.41 -4.80
CA MET A 639 -21.21 6.54 -4.80
C MET A 639 -22.10 6.80 -6.03
N SER A 640 -22.48 5.74 -6.72
CA SER A 640 -23.42 5.80 -7.84
C SER A 640 -24.49 4.72 -7.74
N TYR A 641 -25.66 4.99 -8.28
CA TYR A 641 -26.77 4.04 -8.29
C TYR A 641 -27.41 3.95 -9.67
N ARG A 642 -28.01 2.80 -9.96
CA ARG A 642 -28.76 2.59 -11.21
C ARG A 642 -30.14 3.19 -11.06
N GLN A 643 -30.55 4.05 -11.99
CA GLN A 643 -31.90 4.61 -11.99
C GLN A 643 -32.94 3.52 -12.32
N PRO A 644 -34.11 3.51 -11.65
CA PRO A 644 -35.16 2.54 -11.89
C PRO A 644 -35.75 2.67 -13.30
N VAL A 645 -36.20 1.55 -13.85
CA VAL A 645 -36.83 1.50 -15.18
C VAL A 645 -38.26 2.04 -15.06
N GLY A 646 -38.60 3.07 -15.85
CA GLY A 646 -39.89 3.77 -15.75
C GLY A 646 -39.70 5.23 -15.32
N SER A 647 -39.97 5.53 -14.05
CA SER A 647 -39.99 6.91 -13.51
C SER A 647 -38.67 7.68 -13.59
N GLY A 648 -37.51 7.00 -13.68
CA GLY A 648 -36.18 7.63 -13.72
C GLY A 648 -35.41 7.46 -15.05
N SER A 649 -36.02 6.86 -16.08
CA SER A 649 -35.32 6.59 -17.35
C SER A 649 -35.20 7.84 -18.22
N LEU A 650 -34.01 8.11 -18.75
CA LEU A 650 -33.84 9.15 -19.77
C LEU A 650 -34.37 8.63 -21.09
N SER A 651 -35.23 9.39 -21.75
CA SER A 651 -35.85 8.92 -23.00
C SER A 651 -35.95 9.98 -24.09
N ALA A 652 -35.86 11.28 -23.78
CA ALA A 652 -35.69 12.30 -24.82
C ALA A 652 -34.29 12.19 -25.42
N ILE A 653 -34.14 12.50 -26.71
CA ILE A 653 -32.87 12.43 -27.42
C ILE A 653 -32.56 13.78 -28.01
N GLY A 654 -31.31 14.20 -27.86
CA GLY A 654 -30.77 15.40 -28.49
C GLY A 654 -29.37 15.15 -29.02
N MET A 655 -28.91 16.09 -29.82
CA MET A 655 -27.57 16.09 -30.40
C MET A 655 -26.73 17.17 -29.74
N VAL A 656 -25.50 16.83 -29.37
CA VAL A 656 -24.56 17.79 -28.79
C VAL A 656 -24.05 18.75 -29.86
N VAL A 657 -24.02 20.04 -29.53
CA VAL A 657 -23.46 21.12 -30.37
C VAL A 657 -22.46 21.91 -29.54
N ILE A 658 -21.30 22.26 -30.09
CA ILE A 658 -20.26 22.99 -29.37
C ILE A 658 -20.10 24.40 -29.97
N ARG A 659 -20.18 25.43 -29.13
CA ARG A 659 -20.00 26.84 -29.52
C ARG A 659 -19.09 27.54 -28.52
N ASP A 660 -17.99 28.14 -28.98
CA ASP A 660 -17.02 28.85 -28.15
C ASP A 660 -16.55 28.03 -26.94
N GLY A 661 -16.31 26.72 -27.14
CA GLY A 661 -15.92 25.78 -26.09
C GLY A 661 -17.03 25.34 -25.14
N LYS A 662 -18.25 25.89 -25.25
CA LYS A 662 -19.41 25.53 -24.42
C LYS A 662 -20.27 24.49 -25.12
N LYS A 663 -20.82 23.55 -24.34
CA LYS A 663 -21.65 22.44 -24.83
C LYS A 663 -23.14 22.77 -24.73
N PHE A 664 -23.87 22.51 -25.81
CA PHE A 664 -25.31 22.69 -25.93
C PHE A 664 -25.95 21.41 -26.44
N ILE A 665 -27.27 21.30 -26.27
CA ILE A 665 -28.06 20.24 -26.88
C ILE A 665 -29.10 20.82 -27.84
N TYR A 666 -29.20 20.20 -29.02
CA TYR A 666 -30.29 20.38 -29.97
C TYR A 666 -31.30 19.23 -29.80
N PRO A 667 -32.54 19.49 -29.37
CA PRO A 667 -33.54 18.45 -29.14
C PRO A 667 -34.02 17.79 -30.44
N LEU A 668 -33.96 16.45 -30.52
CA LEU A 668 -34.31 15.68 -31.73
C LEU A 668 -35.56 14.81 -31.57
N ALA A 669 -35.78 14.21 -30.40
CA ALA A 669 -36.93 13.35 -30.16
C ALA A 669 -37.46 13.48 -28.73
N LEU A 670 -38.79 13.48 -28.61
CA LEU A 670 -39.51 13.55 -27.33
C LEU A 670 -39.23 12.34 -26.43
N PRO A 671 -39.45 12.46 -25.10
CA PRO A 671 -39.45 11.32 -24.19
C PRO A 671 -40.54 10.30 -24.56
N ILE A 672 -40.47 9.08 -23.99
CA ILE A 672 -41.54 8.07 -24.15
C ILE A 672 -42.68 8.42 -23.19
N PHE A 673 -43.92 8.40 -23.66
CA PHE A 673 -45.11 8.59 -22.85
C PHE A 673 -46.30 7.77 -23.42
N GLY A 674 -47.22 7.37 -22.54
CA GLY A 674 -48.42 6.60 -22.87
C GLY A 674 -49.53 7.41 -23.55
N GLU A 675 -50.55 6.74 -24.08
CA GLU A 675 -51.66 7.36 -24.84
C GLU A 675 -52.50 8.38 -24.04
N ARG A 676 -52.43 8.34 -22.69
CA ARG A 676 -53.13 9.26 -21.78
C ARG A 676 -52.19 10.18 -20.98
N ASP A 677 -50.89 10.05 -21.17
CA ASP A 677 -49.90 10.79 -20.40
C ASP A 677 -49.76 12.22 -20.93
N LYS A 678 -49.55 13.17 -20.02
CA LYS A 678 -49.29 14.58 -20.37
C LYS A 678 -47.78 14.76 -20.56
N LEU A 679 -47.36 15.49 -21.58
CA LEU A 679 -45.95 15.90 -21.70
C LEU A 679 -45.59 16.75 -20.46
N PRO A 680 -44.50 16.45 -19.73
CA PRO A 680 -44.11 17.24 -18.58
C PRO A 680 -43.73 18.68 -18.99
N GLN A 681 -44.04 19.65 -18.13
CA GLN A 681 -43.90 21.09 -18.43
C GLN A 681 -42.45 21.47 -18.77
N GLU A 682 -41.48 20.83 -18.14
CA GLU A 682 -40.05 21.05 -18.36
C GLU A 682 -39.61 20.74 -19.80
N TYR A 683 -40.35 19.91 -20.54
CA TYR A 683 -40.07 19.62 -21.95
C TYR A 683 -40.70 20.61 -22.93
N HIS A 684 -41.68 21.43 -22.49
CA HIS A 684 -42.42 22.34 -23.38
C HIS A 684 -41.55 23.42 -24.02
N ILE A 685 -40.55 23.91 -23.29
CA ILE A 685 -39.63 24.95 -23.77
C ILE A 685 -38.69 24.39 -24.83
N MET A 686 -38.21 23.15 -24.63
CA MET A 686 -37.24 22.52 -25.52
C MET A 686 -37.87 21.90 -26.78
N PHE A 687 -39.17 21.62 -26.75
CA PHE A 687 -39.93 21.11 -27.88
C PHE A 687 -41.13 22.04 -28.15
N PRO A 688 -40.89 23.22 -28.76
CA PRO A 688 -41.96 24.16 -29.07
C PRO A 688 -42.98 23.55 -30.04
N TYR A 689 -44.23 24.03 -29.95
CA TYR A 689 -45.38 23.57 -30.73
C TYR A 689 -45.13 23.62 -32.25
N THR A 690 -44.62 22.54 -32.82
CA THR A 690 -44.45 22.35 -34.27
C THR A 690 -45.55 21.40 -34.76
N GLN A 691 -46.07 21.60 -35.98
CA GLN A 691 -47.20 20.80 -36.50
C GLN A 691 -46.87 19.29 -36.66
N LYS A 692 -45.60 18.88 -36.54
CA LYS A 692 -45.13 17.48 -36.61
C LYS A 692 -44.44 17.08 -35.30
N ALA A 693 -44.82 15.95 -34.73
CA ALA A 693 -44.19 15.45 -33.50
C ALA A 693 -42.77 14.91 -33.73
N PRO A 694 -41.74 15.35 -32.98
CA PRO A 694 -40.40 14.78 -33.05
C PRO A 694 -40.37 13.44 -32.30
N LEU A 695 -40.44 12.33 -33.06
CA LEU A 695 -40.57 10.98 -32.54
C LEU A 695 -39.27 10.17 -32.67
N LYS A 696 -39.17 9.06 -31.95
CA LYS A 696 -38.14 8.04 -32.19
C LYS A 696 -38.78 6.70 -32.50
N VAL A 697 -38.21 5.96 -33.44
CA VAL A 697 -38.69 4.65 -33.90
C VAL A 697 -37.71 3.58 -33.45
N TYR A 698 -38.20 2.53 -32.79
CA TYR A 698 -37.36 1.42 -32.32
C TYR A 698 -37.22 0.35 -33.38
N LEU A 699 -35.98 -0.01 -33.73
CA LEU A 699 -35.69 -0.93 -34.83
C LEU A 699 -35.58 -2.40 -34.38
N GLU A 700 -35.37 -2.65 -33.08
CA GLU A 700 -34.91 -3.95 -32.57
C GLU A 700 -35.96 -5.08 -32.62
N ARG A 701 -37.28 -4.83 -32.56
CA ARG A 701 -38.28 -5.93 -32.69
C ARG A 701 -38.52 -6.43 -34.12
N ALA A 702 -37.99 -5.76 -35.14
CA ALA A 702 -37.93 -6.29 -36.49
C ALA A 702 -36.78 -7.33 -36.67
N TYR A 703 -35.96 -7.57 -35.63
CA TYR A 703 -34.88 -8.57 -35.65
C TYR A 703 -35.36 -10.00 -35.89
N LEU A 704 -36.60 -10.33 -35.51
CA LEU A 704 -37.16 -11.68 -35.67
C LEU A 704 -37.19 -12.17 -37.13
N ALA A 705 -37.02 -11.27 -38.11
CA ALA A 705 -37.01 -11.56 -39.54
C ALA A 705 -35.62 -11.73 -40.19
N GLY A 706 -34.51 -11.64 -39.45
CA GLY A 706 -33.14 -11.75 -39.97
C GLY A 706 -32.64 -10.55 -40.80
N ASN A 707 -33.50 -9.93 -41.61
CA ASN A 707 -33.16 -8.81 -42.51
C ASN A 707 -32.76 -7.51 -41.79
N MET A 708 -33.43 -7.15 -40.68
CA MET A 708 -33.10 -5.95 -39.90
C MET A 708 -31.77 -6.09 -39.18
N LYS A 709 -31.48 -7.28 -38.63
CA LYS A 709 -30.18 -7.58 -38.00
C LYS A 709 -29.04 -7.39 -39.00
N SER A 710 -29.15 -8.04 -40.17
CA SER A 710 -28.15 -7.88 -41.23
C SER A 710 -27.98 -6.42 -41.70
N PHE A 711 -29.05 -5.62 -41.67
CA PHE A 711 -28.99 -4.20 -41.98
C PHE A 711 -28.19 -3.43 -40.93
N LEU A 712 -28.54 -3.55 -39.64
CA LEU A 712 -27.92 -2.84 -38.52
C LEU A 712 -26.46 -3.26 -38.28
N ASP A 713 -26.12 -4.53 -38.51
CA ASP A 713 -24.74 -5.03 -38.44
C ASP A 713 -23.82 -4.26 -39.42
N LYS A 714 -24.36 -3.81 -40.56
CA LYS A 714 -23.64 -3.05 -41.59
C LYS A 714 -23.74 -1.53 -41.43
N GLN A 715 -24.43 -1.02 -40.43
CA GLN A 715 -24.59 0.42 -40.18
C GLN A 715 -23.83 0.86 -38.94
N ASN A 716 -23.45 2.14 -38.92
CA ASN A 716 -22.95 2.86 -37.75
C ASN A 716 -24.00 3.87 -37.29
N SER A 717 -23.83 4.37 -36.06
CA SER A 717 -24.56 5.56 -35.62
C SER A 717 -24.20 6.76 -36.50
N TRP A 718 -25.15 7.66 -36.64
CA TRP A 718 -24.90 8.96 -37.24
C TRP A 718 -23.98 9.80 -36.36
N ASN A 719 -23.02 10.47 -36.98
CA ASN A 719 -22.14 11.48 -36.38
C ASN A 719 -21.60 12.39 -37.51
N LEU A 720 -20.81 13.42 -37.18
CA LEU A 720 -20.28 14.38 -38.16
C LEU A 720 -19.27 13.79 -39.18
N LEU A 721 -18.75 12.58 -38.93
CA LEU A 721 -17.90 11.84 -39.87
C LEU A 721 -18.73 10.84 -40.72
N ASN A 722 -19.92 10.47 -40.26
CA ASN A 722 -20.84 9.53 -40.89
C ASN A 722 -22.25 10.14 -40.99
N GLU A 723 -22.41 11.05 -41.95
CA GLU A 723 -23.62 11.86 -42.13
C GLU A 723 -24.76 11.14 -42.87
N LYS A 724 -24.79 9.81 -42.81
CA LYS A 724 -25.72 9.01 -43.62
C LYS A 724 -27.18 9.20 -43.19
N ILE A 725 -28.00 9.65 -44.13
CA ILE A 725 -29.45 9.82 -43.96
C ILE A 725 -30.20 8.59 -44.52
N PHE A 726 -31.20 8.15 -43.78
CA PHE A 726 -32.10 7.06 -44.17
C PHE A 726 -33.55 7.53 -44.26
N TYR A 727 -34.35 6.80 -45.00
CA TYR A 727 -35.74 7.12 -45.26
C TYR A 727 -36.64 5.98 -44.79
N LEU A 728 -37.68 6.31 -44.02
CA LEU A 728 -38.59 5.33 -43.44
C LEU A 728 -40.02 5.89 -43.42
N PRO A 729 -41.05 5.09 -43.74
CA PRO A 729 -42.42 5.56 -43.61
C PRO A 729 -42.79 5.58 -42.12
N VAL A 730 -43.00 6.78 -41.60
CA VAL A 730 -43.41 7.01 -40.21
C VAL A 730 -44.77 7.70 -40.23
N PRO A 731 -45.75 7.25 -39.43
CA PRO A 731 -47.06 7.90 -39.38
C PRO A 731 -46.95 9.38 -38.99
N GLU A 732 -47.73 10.25 -39.63
CA GLU A 732 -47.85 11.64 -39.19
C GLU A 732 -48.65 11.74 -37.89
N PHE A 733 -48.20 12.60 -36.98
CA PHE A 733 -48.86 12.91 -35.71
C PHE A 733 -49.02 14.42 -35.59
N SER A 734 -50.20 14.85 -35.14
CA SER A 734 -50.48 16.25 -34.84
C SER A 734 -50.67 16.46 -33.34
N PHE A 735 -50.23 17.63 -32.88
CA PHE A 735 -50.51 18.08 -31.53
C PHE A 735 -51.81 18.88 -31.49
N SER A 736 -52.63 18.62 -30.49
CA SER A 736 -53.79 19.46 -30.16
C SER A 736 -53.60 20.07 -28.78
N ARG A 737 -53.79 21.40 -28.68
CA ARG A 737 -53.79 22.13 -27.42
C ARG A 737 -55.18 21.98 -26.80
N VAL A 738 -55.26 21.37 -25.63
CA VAL A 738 -56.54 21.20 -24.92
C VAL A 738 -56.54 22.10 -23.69
N HIS A 739 -57.53 22.99 -23.60
CA HIS A 739 -57.81 23.75 -22.38
C HIS A 739 -58.69 22.91 -21.45
N THR A 740 -58.17 22.53 -20.29
CA THR A 740 -58.96 21.87 -19.24
C THR A 740 -59.52 22.94 -18.29
N MET A 741 -60.84 23.01 -18.11
CA MET A 741 -61.46 23.92 -17.13
C MET A 741 -61.33 23.32 -15.71
N GLY A 742 -60.58 24.01 -14.85
CA GLY A 742 -60.32 23.69 -13.44
C GLY A 742 -59.44 24.76 -12.78
N ALA A 743 -59.25 24.71 -11.46
CA ALA A 743 -58.64 25.77 -10.63
C ALA A 743 -57.19 26.18 -11.00
N GLU A 744 -56.52 25.40 -11.84
CA GLU A 744 -55.24 25.77 -12.45
C GLU A 744 -55.36 25.66 -13.97
N ASN A 745 -55.53 26.80 -14.65
CA ASN A 745 -55.44 26.87 -16.11
C ASN A 745 -54.07 26.31 -16.55
N ARG A 746 -54.06 25.11 -17.14
CA ARG A 746 -52.85 24.50 -17.71
C ARG A 746 -53.11 24.08 -19.15
N ASP A 747 -52.21 24.48 -20.04
CA ASP A 747 -52.15 23.96 -21.41
C ASP A 747 -51.68 22.51 -21.39
N VAL A 748 -52.49 21.60 -21.93
CA VAL A 748 -52.13 20.18 -22.05
C VAL A 748 -51.99 19.80 -23.52
N LEU A 749 -50.83 19.24 -23.86
CA LEU A 749 -50.55 18.65 -25.17
C LEU A 749 -51.20 17.26 -25.26
N LYS A 750 -52.22 17.13 -26.10
CA LYS A 750 -52.83 15.84 -26.42
C LYS A 750 -52.47 15.46 -27.85
N ILE A 751 -51.84 14.31 -28.02
CA ILE A 751 -51.58 13.72 -29.34
C ILE A 751 -52.83 12.97 -29.78
N SER A 752 -53.36 13.30 -30.96
CA SER A 752 -54.53 12.61 -31.52
C SER A 752 -54.10 11.68 -32.67
N ARG A 753 -54.65 10.47 -32.70
CA ARG A 753 -54.48 9.50 -33.79
C ARG A 753 -55.70 8.60 -33.94
N ARG A 754 -55.98 8.11 -35.16
CA ARG A 754 -56.83 6.91 -35.40
C ARG A 754 -55.96 5.64 -35.23
N GLY A 755 -56.12 4.90 -34.14
CA GLY A 755 -55.53 3.56 -33.92
C GLY A 755 -54.60 3.43 -32.69
N ASN A 756 -54.41 2.20 -32.19
CA ASN A 756 -53.63 1.86 -30.98
C ASN A 756 -52.11 1.88 -31.26
N LEU A 757 -51.38 2.88 -30.78
CA LEU A 757 -49.91 2.90 -30.83
C LEU A 757 -49.34 3.95 -29.87
N ILE A 758 -48.56 3.47 -28.89
CA ILE A 758 -47.73 4.27 -27.97
C ILE A 758 -46.52 4.83 -28.73
N LEU A 759 -46.14 6.07 -28.44
CA LEU A 759 -45.00 6.76 -29.06
C LEU A 759 -43.68 5.99 -28.86
N GLY A 760 -43.22 5.43 -29.97
CA GLY A 760 -42.20 4.38 -30.06
C GLY A 760 -42.59 3.35 -31.10
N ALA A 761 -42.92 3.84 -32.32
CA ALA A 761 -43.65 3.09 -33.34
C ALA A 761 -43.10 1.68 -33.59
N ARG A 762 -43.99 0.69 -33.58
CA ARG A 762 -43.70 -0.68 -34.00
C ARG A 762 -43.65 -0.71 -35.53
N LEU A 763 -42.51 -1.07 -36.11
CA LEU A 763 -42.42 -1.31 -37.55
C LEU A 763 -43.03 -2.67 -37.89
N PRO A 764 -43.65 -2.82 -39.09
CA PRO A 764 -43.94 -4.13 -39.66
C PRO A 764 -42.68 -4.99 -39.74
N VAL A 765 -42.82 -6.31 -39.58
CA VAL A 765 -41.73 -7.29 -39.37
C VAL A 765 -40.68 -7.33 -40.51
N ASN A 766 -40.95 -6.72 -41.67
CA ASN A 766 -40.08 -6.74 -42.87
C ASN A 766 -39.64 -5.35 -43.39
N LEU A 767 -39.82 -4.28 -42.61
CA LEU A 767 -39.52 -2.91 -43.07
C LEU A 767 -38.17 -2.41 -42.51
N CYS A 768 -37.21 -2.12 -43.39
CA CYS A 768 -35.91 -1.52 -43.05
C CYS A 768 -35.80 -0.06 -43.55
N PRO A 769 -35.04 0.81 -42.87
CA PRO A 769 -34.69 2.13 -43.38
C PRO A 769 -33.99 2.04 -44.75
N ARG A 770 -34.39 2.90 -45.69
CA ARG A 770 -33.93 2.90 -47.08
C ARG A 770 -32.89 4.00 -47.31
N SER A 771 -32.00 3.81 -48.29
CA SER A 771 -31.15 4.90 -48.78
C SER A 771 -31.98 5.89 -49.61
N LYS A 772 -31.42 7.07 -49.87
CA LYS A 772 -32.09 8.13 -50.63
C LYS A 772 -32.57 7.66 -52.01
N GLU A 773 -31.78 6.85 -52.70
CA GLU A 773 -32.08 6.34 -54.05
C GLU A 773 -33.22 5.31 -54.06
N LYS A 774 -33.54 4.75 -52.90
CA LYS A 774 -34.58 3.73 -52.71
C LYS A 774 -35.77 4.24 -51.90
N ALA A 775 -35.79 5.53 -51.55
CA ALA A 775 -36.88 6.13 -50.77
C ALA A 775 -38.18 6.13 -51.58
N LEU A 776 -39.29 5.79 -50.92
CA LEU A 776 -40.62 5.83 -51.55
C LEU A 776 -41.33 7.16 -51.23
N PRO A 777 -42.30 7.59 -52.08
CA PRO A 777 -43.14 8.74 -51.77
C PRO A 777 -43.81 8.58 -50.38
N GLY A 778 -43.61 9.56 -49.50
CA GLY A 778 -44.14 9.56 -48.13
C GLY A 778 -43.18 9.01 -47.07
N ASP A 779 -42.02 8.48 -47.43
CA ASP A 779 -40.95 8.20 -46.47
C ASP A 779 -40.38 9.52 -45.93
N ILE A 780 -40.06 9.57 -44.63
CA ILE A 780 -39.43 10.74 -44.01
C ILE A 780 -37.93 10.51 -43.78
N PRO A 781 -37.07 11.54 -43.94
CA PRO A 781 -35.65 11.42 -43.65
C PRO A 781 -35.40 11.29 -42.14
N GLY A 782 -34.36 10.55 -41.79
CA GLY A 782 -33.93 10.35 -40.41
C GLY A 782 -32.54 9.76 -40.30
N ILE A 783 -32.01 9.81 -39.08
CA ILE A 783 -30.68 9.33 -38.72
C ILE A 783 -30.78 8.08 -37.83
N LEU A 784 -29.71 7.28 -37.82
CA LEU A 784 -29.63 6.08 -36.98
C LEU A 784 -28.84 6.34 -35.70
N ARG A 785 -29.32 5.79 -34.60
CA ARG A 785 -28.58 5.71 -33.33
C ARG A 785 -28.47 4.26 -32.91
N ILE A 786 -27.25 3.72 -32.91
CA ILE A 786 -26.95 2.31 -32.69
C ILE A 786 -25.97 2.20 -31.53
N LEU A 787 -26.33 1.45 -30.49
CA LEU A 787 -25.42 1.23 -29.36
C LEU A 787 -24.32 0.23 -29.76
N GLY A 788 -23.05 0.56 -29.48
CA GLY A 788 -21.92 -0.33 -29.70
C GLY A 788 -21.89 -1.43 -28.65
N LYS A 789 -22.63 -2.52 -28.89
CA LYS A 789 -22.74 -3.68 -27.98
C LYS A 789 -22.09 -4.97 -28.50
N GLU A 790 -21.44 -4.90 -29.66
CA GLU A 790 -20.89 -6.05 -30.38
C GLU A 790 -19.92 -6.89 -29.53
N GLY A 791 -20.19 -8.19 -29.46
CA GLY A 791 -19.39 -9.13 -28.66
C GLY A 791 -19.75 -9.13 -27.17
N ARG A 792 -20.77 -8.36 -26.76
CA ARG A 792 -21.29 -8.29 -25.39
C ARG A 792 -22.82 -8.25 -25.34
N ASP A 793 -23.47 -8.74 -26.40
CA ASP A 793 -24.93 -8.74 -26.57
C ASP A 793 -25.67 -9.41 -25.40
N GLY A 794 -25.07 -10.43 -24.77
CA GLY A 794 -25.62 -11.12 -23.60
C GLY A 794 -25.65 -10.30 -22.30
N GLU A 795 -24.99 -9.13 -22.25
CA GLU A 795 -25.02 -8.23 -21.09
C GLU A 795 -26.16 -7.20 -21.15
N VAL A 796 -26.84 -7.10 -22.29
CA VAL A 796 -28.01 -6.24 -22.47
C VAL A 796 -29.27 -7.05 -22.13
N PRO A 797 -30.14 -6.58 -21.22
CA PRO A 797 -31.34 -7.33 -20.86
C PRO A 797 -32.26 -7.57 -22.05
N VAL A 798 -32.76 -8.81 -22.17
CA VAL A 798 -33.66 -9.25 -23.24
C VAL A 798 -34.90 -8.34 -23.31
N GLY A 799 -35.17 -7.79 -24.49
CA GLY A 799 -36.33 -6.91 -24.74
C GLY A 799 -36.10 -5.42 -24.47
N LYS A 800 -34.89 -5.00 -24.07
CA LYS A 800 -34.51 -3.57 -24.07
C LYS A 800 -34.21 -3.10 -25.48
N LYS A 801 -34.51 -1.82 -25.74
CA LYS A 801 -34.58 -1.24 -27.08
C LYS A 801 -33.48 -0.18 -27.21
N HIS A 802 -32.42 -0.44 -27.97
CA HIS A 802 -31.27 0.47 -28.04
C HIS A 802 -31.01 1.08 -29.43
N GLU A 803 -31.43 0.40 -30.50
CA GLU A 803 -31.27 0.88 -31.87
C GLU A 803 -32.49 1.66 -32.35
N LEU A 804 -32.25 2.89 -32.79
CA LEU A 804 -33.29 3.87 -33.10
C LEU A 804 -33.12 4.46 -34.50
N PHE A 805 -34.26 4.76 -35.13
CA PHE A 805 -34.37 5.72 -36.22
C PHE A 805 -35.00 7.00 -35.67
N ILE A 806 -34.33 8.13 -35.89
CA ILE A 806 -34.71 9.46 -35.41
C ILE A 806 -35.00 10.32 -36.65
N PRO A 807 -36.26 10.67 -36.93
CA PRO A 807 -36.61 11.59 -38.00
C PRO A 807 -35.94 12.95 -37.84
N VAL A 808 -35.55 13.55 -38.94
CA VAL A 808 -34.93 14.89 -39.00
C VAL A 808 -35.66 15.76 -40.02
N SER A 809 -35.42 17.07 -40.00
CA SER A 809 -36.01 18.00 -40.97
C SER A 809 -35.37 17.82 -42.35
N ASP A 810 -36.07 18.23 -43.41
CA ASP A 810 -35.50 18.23 -44.77
C ASP A 810 -34.26 19.15 -44.88
N GLY A 811 -34.26 20.26 -44.12
CA GLY A 811 -33.09 21.13 -43.97
C GLY A 811 -31.89 20.37 -43.41
N PHE A 812 -32.06 19.65 -42.29
CA PHE A 812 -31.01 18.81 -41.72
C PHE A 812 -30.56 17.73 -42.72
N ALA A 813 -31.51 17.04 -43.36
CA ALA A 813 -31.22 15.94 -44.28
C ALA A 813 -30.46 16.38 -45.55
N SER A 814 -30.63 17.64 -45.98
CA SER A 814 -29.97 18.19 -47.17
C SER A 814 -28.51 18.58 -46.92
N ASN A 815 -28.21 19.20 -45.78
CA ASN A 815 -26.85 19.55 -45.37
C ASN A 815 -26.74 19.63 -43.83
N PRO A 816 -26.39 18.51 -43.15
CA PRO A 816 -26.36 18.47 -41.70
C PRO A 816 -25.41 19.48 -41.06
N ARG A 817 -24.19 19.64 -41.62
CA ARG A 817 -23.20 20.60 -41.08
C ARG A 817 -23.70 22.03 -41.17
N SER A 818 -24.13 22.46 -42.35
CA SER A 818 -24.66 23.81 -42.54
C SER A 818 -25.92 24.05 -41.69
N PHE A 819 -26.76 23.04 -41.51
CA PHE A 819 -27.90 23.14 -40.61
C PHE A 819 -27.45 23.37 -39.16
N ILE A 820 -26.48 22.59 -38.67
CA ILE A 820 -25.93 22.72 -37.31
C ILE A 820 -25.28 24.10 -37.14
N ASP A 821 -24.48 24.57 -38.10
CA ASP A 821 -23.80 25.86 -38.06
C ASP A 821 -24.76 27.06 -37.99
N ASN A 822 -25.96 26.92 -38.57
CA ASN A 822 -26.99 27.96 -38.59
C ASN A 822 -27.99 27.89 -37.42
N LEU A 823 -27.87 26.92 -36.49
CA LEU A 823 -28.74 26.83 -35.31
C LEU A 823 -28.62 28.09 -34.44
N THR A 824 -29.77 28.66 -34.09
CA THR A 824 -29.82 29.89 -33.28
C THR A 824 -29.77 29.58 -31.78
N SER A 825 -29.46 30.59 -30.96
CA SER A 825 -29.49 30.48 -29.50
C SER A 825 -30.88 30.17 -28.92
N LYS A 826 -31.96 30.29 -29.71
CA LYS A 826 -33.32 29.90 -29.30
C LYS A 826 -33.60 28.40 -29.49
N GLU A 827 -32.77 27.70 -30.26
CA GLU A 827 -32.92 26.27 -30.57
C GLU A 827 -31.91 25.41 -29.81
N LEU A 828 -30.90 26.04 -29.21
CA LEU A 828 -29.83 25.40 -28.45
C LEU A 828 -30.02 25.61 -26.95
N PHE A 829 -29.98 24.51 -26.19
CA PHE A 829 -30.11 24.55 -24.73
C PHE A 829 -28.80 24.19 -24.07
N LYS A 830 -28.33 25.02 -23.13
CA LYS A 830 -27.02 24.83 -22.49
C LYS A 830 -26.98 23.50 -21.72
N ILE A 831 -25.89 22.76 -21.90
CA ILE A 831 -25.49 21.68 -21.00
C ILE A 831 -24.50 22.30 -20.00
N PRO A 832 -24.87 22.47 -18.72
CA PRO A 832 -23.94 23.00 -17.72
C PRO A 832 -22.69 22.13 -17.59
N ASP A 833 -21.53 22.75 -17.32
CA ASP A 833 -20.26 22.03 -17.21
C ASP A 833 -20.31 20.96 -16.10
N GLU A 834 -20.95 21.26 -14.96
CA GLU A 834 -21.20 20.30 -13.88
C GLU A 834 -21.95 19.02 -14.31
N VAL A 835 -22.81 19.10 -15.33
CA VAL A 835 -23.55 17.95 -15.88
C VAL A 835 -22.63 17.08 -16.75
N VAL A 836 -21.74 17.73 -17.50
CA VAL A 836 -20.72 17.08 -18.32
C VAL A 836 -19.71 16.38 -17.40
N ASP A 837 -19.17 17.09 -16.43
CA ASP A 837 -18.19 16.58 -15.46
C ASP A 837 -18.76 15.37 -14.72
N ARG A 838 -20.01 15.46 -14.23
CA ARG A 838 -20.69 14.33 -13.57
C ARG A 838 -20.82 13.10 -14.48
N PHE A 839 -21.16 13.28 -15.75
CA PHE A 839 -21.25 12.18 -16.71
C PHE A 839 -19.88 11.56 -16.99
N GLU A 840 -18.86 12.40 -17.24
CA GLU A 840 -17.51 11.96 -17.59
C GLU A 840 -16.81 11.28 -16.41
N GLU A 841 -16.99 11.75 -15.18
CA GLU A 841 -16.48 11.09 -13.96
C GLU A 841 -17.08 9.68 -13.77
N LEU A 842 -18.40 9.53 -13.97
CA LEU A 842 -19.06 8.21 -13.91
C LEU A 842 -18.59 7.28 -15.04
N ALA A 843 -18.32 7.83 -16.21
CA ALA A 843 -17.79 7.07 -17.33
C ALA A 843 -16.34 6.65 -17.10
N ASP A 844 -15.53 7.53 -16.50
CA ASP A 844 -14.14 7.28 -16.14
C ASP A 844 -14.00 6.23 -15.05
N ASP A 845 -14.82 6.29 -13.98
CA ASP A 845 -14.86 5.26 -12.94
C ASP A 845 -15.12 3.88 -13.57
N ARG A 846 -16.14 3.80 -14.45
CA ARG A 846 -16.48 2.54 -15.11
C ARG A 846 -15.39 2.05 -16.07
N THR A 847 -14.77 2.96 -16.83
CA THR A 847 -13.66 2.64 -17.74
C THR A 847 -12.45 2.14 -16.95
N THR A 848 -12.12 2.82 -15.85
CA THR A 848 -10.99 2.50 -14.96
C THR A 848 -11.15 1.11 -14.33
N GLN A 849 -12.36 0.78 -13.84
CA GLN A 849 -12.66 -0.56 -13.33
C GLN A 849 -12.43 -1.65 -14.40
N GLN A 850 -12.77 -1.37 -15.66
CA GLN A 850 -12.51 -2.31 -16.75
C GLN A 850 -11.05 -2.34 -17.18
N ILE A 851 -10.29 -1.23 -17.11
CA ILE A 851 -8.85 -1.23 -17.38
C ILE A 851 -8.10 -2.14 -16.40
N LYS A 852 -8.54 -2.22 -15.13
CA LYS A 852 -7.97 -3.13 -14.14
C LYS A 852 -8.22 -4.60 -14.49
N HIS A 853 -9.33 -4.91 -15.16
CA HIS A 853 -9.70 -6.26 -15.59
C HIS A 853 -10.20 -6.22 -17.04
N PRO A 854 -9.29 -6.06 -18.02
CA PRO A 854 -9.66 -5.74 -19.38
C PRO A 854 -10.51 -6.84 -20.03
N GLY A 855 -10.38 -8.10 -19.58
CA GLY A 855 -11.05 -9.24 -20.21
C GLY A 855 -10.69 -9.35 -21.69
N ASN A 856 -11.59 -9.90 -22.50
CA ASN A 856 -11.43 -10.04 -23.96
C ASN A 856 -11.78 -8.77 -24.75
N VAL A 857 -11.34 -7.59 -24.30
CA VAL A 857 -11.57 -6.33 -25.02
C VAL A 857 -10.53 -6.18 -26.14
N LYS A 858 -10.98 -6.29 -27.39
CA LYS A 858 -10.17 -6.19 -28.60
C LYS A 858 -10.43 -4.91 -29.41
N ASN A 859 -11.56 -4.24 -29.20
CA ASN A 859 -11.94 -3.04 -29.96
C ASN A 859 -12.66 -1.98 -29.10
N ASN A 860 -12.81 -0.77 -29.65
CA ASN A 860 -13.41 0.38 -28.96
C ASN A 860 -14.87 0.17 -28.50
N ASN A 861 -15.64 -0.67 -29.21
CA ASN A 861 -17.05 -0.94 -28.90
C ASN A 861 -17.23 -1.85 -27.66
N GLN A 862 -16.17 -2.51 -27.19
CA GLN A 862 -16.24 -3.42 -26.03
C GLN A 862 -15.93 -2.75 -24.68
N TRP A 863 -15.45 -1.50 -24.70
CA TRP A 863 -15.21 -0.69 -23.51
C TRP A 863 -16.51 -0.15 -22.89
N LEU A 864 -16.53 -0.08 -21.57
CA LEU A 864 -17.64 0.42 -20.76
C LEU A 864 -17.31 1.80 -20.17
N PRO A 865 -18.31 2.67 -20.00
CA PRO A 865 -19.71 2.46 -20.37
C PRO A 865 -19.89 2.37 -21.90
N PHE A 866 -20.92 1.66 -22.35
CA PHE A 866 -21.18 1.48 -23.79
C PHE A 866 -21.27 2.84 -24.50
N HIS A 867 -20.65 2.92 -25.67
CA HIS A 867 -20.69 4.10 -26.54
C HIS A 867 -21.47 3.80 -27.84
N LEU A 868 -21.68 4.79 -28.70
CA LEU A 868 -22.37 4.63 -29.98
C LEU A 868 -21.48 3.90 -31.00
N LYS A 869 -22.05 2.92 -31.71
CA LYS A 869 -21.34 2.14 -32.73
C LYS A 869 -20.80 3.05 -33.82
N GLY A 870 -19.50 2.97 -34.09
CA GLY A 870 -18.83 3.75 -35.14
C GLY A 870 -18.48 5.18 -34.75
N CYS A 871 -18.66 5.56 -33.48
CA CYS A 871 -18.18 6.84 -32.94
C CYS A 871 -16.88 6.65 -32.13
N THR A 872 -16.05 7.69 -32.07
CA THR A 872 -14.84 7.75 -31.25
C THR A 872 -15.17 8.04 -29.79
N ARG A 873 -14.52 7.37 -28.83
CA ARG A 873 -14.73 7.67 -27.39
C ARG A 873 -14.03 8.97 -26.97
N ASN A 874 -12.95 9.32 -27.67
CA ASN A 874 -12.10 10.48 -27.44
C ASN A 874 -11.42 10.88 -28.77
N ASP A 875 -11.25 12.17 -29.03
CA ASP A 875 -10.51 12.76 -30.15
C ASP A 875 -9.38 13.66 -29.63
N GLY A 876 -8.19 13.10 -29.42
CA GLY A 876 -6.98 13.89 -29.17
C GLY A 876 -6.26 13.66 -27.85
N LEU A 877 -6.77 12.82 -26.94
CA LEU A 877 -5.96 12.34 -25.81
C LEU A 877 -5.13 11.11 -26.20
N THR A 878 -3.87 11.06 -25.77
CA THR A 878 -2.96 9.92 -25.98
C THR A 878 -2.72 9.16 -24.68
N GLY A 879 -2.32 7.90 -24.77
CA GLY A 879 -1.97 7.09 -23.60
C GLY A 879 -3.19 6.54 -22.84
N LYS A 880 -3.21 6.64 -21.51
CA LYS A 880 -4.26 6.03 -20.66
C LYS A 880 -5.63 6.67 -20.85
N ASP A 881 -5.67 7.91 -21.31
CA ASP A 881 -6.91 8.71 -21.41
C ASP A 881 -7.61 8.57 -22.77
N GLU A 882 -6.97 7.93 -23.76
CA GLU A 882 -7.58 7.59 -25.06
C GLU A 882 -8.85 6.73 -24.90
N LYS A 883 -8.90 5.89 -23.86
CA LYS A 883 -10.00 4.95 -23.60
C LYS A 883 -11.20 5.59 -22.91
N ARG A 884 -11.00 6.77 -22.32
CA ARG A 884 -12.02 7.48 -21.55
C ARG A 884 -13.09 8.06 -22.49
N LEU A 885 -14.32 8.13 -22.01
CA LEU A 885 -15.45 8.61 -22.82
C LEU A 885 -15.66 10.09 -22.57
N ARG A 886 -15.60 10.90 -23.64
CA ARG A 886 -15.82 12.34 -23.61
C ARG A 886 -17.00 12.73 -24.46
N VAL A 887 -17.70 13.78 -24.05
CA VAL A 887 -18.83 14.32 -24.80
C VAL A 887 -18.33 15.13 -25.99
N GLN A 888 -18.65 14.68 -27.21
CA GLN A 888 -18.19 15.25 -28.47
C GLN A 888 -19.31 15.94 -29.24
N GLU A 889 -18.94 16.82 -30.18
CA GLU A 889 -19.91 17.43 -31.08
C GLU A 889 -20.56 16.39 -32.00
N GLY A 890 -21.88 16.45 -32.16
CA GLY A 890 -22.65 15.48 -32.92
C GLY A 890 -23.08 14.24 -32.13
N ASP A 891 -22.70 14.09 -30.86
CA ASP A 891 -23.11 12.95 -30.05
C ASP A 891 -24.64 12.91 -29.82
N LEU A 892 -25.23 11.72 -30.03
CA LEU A 892 -26.66 11.48 -29.86
C LEU A 892 -26.95 10.94 -28.45
N MET A 893 -27.23 11.85 -27.52
CA MET A 893 -27.40 11.55 -26.10
C MET A 893 -28.87 11.56 -25.68
N TYR A 894 -29.20 10.68 -24.73
CA TYR A 894 -30.42 10.85 -23.96
C TYR A 894 -30.25 12.00 -22.99
N PHE A 895 -31.31 12.80 -22.77
CA PHE A 895 -31.25 13.92 -21.84
C PHE A 895 -32.55 14.18 -21.09
N ARG A 896 -32.45 15.00 -20.04
CA ARG A 896 -33.58 15.52 -19.27
C ARG A 896 -33.42 17.04 -19.06
N PRO A 897 -34.45 17.85 -19.36
CA PRO A 897 -34.48 19.28 -19.05
C PRO A 897 -34.48 19.54 -17.55
N SER A 898 -33.96 20.70 -17.16
CA SER A 898 -34.14 21.26 -15.81
C SER A 898 -35.59 21.70 -15.60
N PRO A 899 -36.23 21.34 -14.47
CA PRO A 899 -37.55 21.86 -14.13
C PRO A 899 -37.56 23.37 -13.86
N GLN A 900 -36.42 23.96 -13.51
CA GLN A 900 -36.31 25.36 -13.06
C GLN A 900 -35.70 26.30 -14.10
N SER A 901 -35.05 25.77 -15.15
CA SER A 901 -34.33 26.58 -16.13
C SER A 901 -34.38 25.96 -17.54
N PRO A 902 -34.25 26.74 -18.62
CA PRO A 902 -34.18 26.23 -19.99
C PRO A 902 -32.77 25.65 -20.28
N GLN A 903 -32.32 24.72 -19.45
CA GLN A 903 -31.01 24.07 -19.53
C GLN A 903 -31.16 22.57 -19.33
N VAL A 904 -30.13 21.80 -19.70
CA VAL A 904 -30.10 20.35 -19.51
C VAL A 904 -29.70 20.02 -18.07
N ALA A 905 -30.45 19.12 -17.43
CA ALA A 905 -30.16 18.65 -16.08
C ALA A 905 -29.36 17.34 -16.05
N GLU A 906 -29.51 16.47 -17.06
CA GLU A 906 -28.80 15.18 -17.16
C GLU A 906 -28.58 14.76 -18.61
N ILE A 907 -27.50 14.03 -18.86
CA ILE A 907 -27.17 13.40 -20.14
C ILE A 907 -26.68 11.95 -19.96
N SER A 908 -26.92 11.08 -20.95
CA SER A 908 -26.32 9.74 -21.01
C SER A 908 -26.41 9.10 -22.39
N PHE A 909 -25.48 8.19 -22.73
CA PHE A 909 -25.62 7.30 -23.89
C PHE A 909 -26.58 6.11 -23.67
N SER A 910 -27.05 5.88 -22.44
CA SER A 910 -28.00 4.82 -22.14
C SER A 910 -29.24 5.39 -21.45
N ALA A 911 -30.43 4.95 -21.89
CA ALA A 911 -31.70 5.28 -21.23
C ALA A 911 -31.75 4.79 -19.77
N VAL A 912 -31.04 3.70 -19.48
CA VAL A 912 -30.80 3.21 -18.12
C VAL A 912 -29.40 3.67 -17.72
N TRP A 913 -29.36 4.85 -17.14
CA TRP A 913 -28.15 5.55 -16.76
C TRP A 913 -27.84 5.34 -15.26
N ARG A 914 -26.65 5.78 -14.85
CA ARG A 914 -26.24 5.80 -13.45
C ARG A 914 -26.39 7.20 -12.90
N GLY A 915 -27.16 7.36 -11.84
CA GLY A 915 -27.17 8.57 -11.03
C GLY A 915 -25.96 8.60 -10.10
N ARG A 916 -25.48 9.81 -9.79
CA ARG A 916 -24.44 10.06 -8.79
C ARG A 916 -25.07 10.43 -7.46
N VAL A 917 -24.44 10.02 -6.36
CA VAL A 917 -24.69 10.61 -5.05
C VAL A 917 -23.76 11.82 -4.88
N ASN A 918 -24.31 12.99 -4.56
CA ASN A 918 -23.54 14.25 -4.50
C ASN A 918 -22.49 14.26 -3.37
N LYS A 919 -22.66 13.39 -2.38
CA LYS A 919 -21.76 13.19 -1.24
C LYS A 919 -20.91 11.92 -1.44
N THR A 920 -19.64 11.98 -1.05
CA THR A 920 -18.77 10.80 -0.91
C THR A 920 -19.09 10.05 0.38
N VAL A 921 -18.49 8.88 0.58
CA VAL A 921 -18.65 8.09 1.82
C VAL A 921 -18.23 8.90 3.04
N HIS A 922 -17.10 9.62 2.97
CA HIS A 922 -16.61 10.43 4.08
C HIS A 922 -17.61 11.50 4.53
N ASN A 923 -18.38 12.10 3.61
CA ASN A 923 -19.35 13.14 3.94
C ASN A 923 -20.53 12.65 4.82
N TYR A 924 -20.71 11.34 4.96
CA TYR A 924 -21.76 10.77 5.82
C TYR A 924 -21.27 10.44 7.24
N PHE A 925 -19.96 10.45 7.49
CA PHE A 925 -19.39 10.25 8.82
C PHE A 925 -18.97 11.59 9.45
N PRO A 926 -18.96 11.68 10.79
CA PRO A 926 -18.27 12.77 11.48
C PRO A 926 -16.82 12.90 10.97
N PRO A 927 -16.30 14.13 10.75
CA PRO A 927 -14.94 14.35 10.24
C PRO A 927 -13.85 13.66 11.06
N GLU A 928 -14.08 13.40 12.34
CA GLU A 928 -13.14 12.77 13.25
C GLU A 928 -13.14 11.23 13.15
N LEU A 929 -14.21 10.66 12.58
CA LEU A 929 -14.34 9.21 12.38
C LEU A 929 -13.79 8.73 11.02
N VAL A 930 -13.45 9.64 10.10
CA VAL A 930 -12.77 9.28 8.84
C VAL A 930 -11.26 9.13 9.03
N GLN A 931 -10.58 8.53 8.05
CA GLN A 931 -9.12 8.33 8.08
C GLN A 931 -8.36 9.63 8.40
N PHE A 932 -7.25 9.53 9.13
CA PHE A 932 -6.42 10.68 9.43
C PHE A 932 -6.00 11.42 8.15
N ASN A 933 -6.31 12.71 8.11
CA ASN A 933 -6.11 13.58 6.96
C ASN A 933 -5.69 14.97 7.44
N LYS A 934 -5.32 15.86 6.52
CA LYS A 934 -4.77 17.17 6.88
C LYS A 934 -5.74 18.07 7.67
N ASN A 935 -7.05 17.83 7.58
CA ASN A 935 -8.08 18.63 8.24
C ASN A 935 -8.37 18.15 9.67
N ARG A 936 -7.79 17.03 10.11
CA ARG A 936 -7.95 16.52 11.49
C ARG A 936 -6.81 17.02 12.37
N GLU A 937 -7.18 17.63 13.49
CA GLU A 937 -6.27 18.13 14.52
C GLU A 937 -6.08 17.14 15.68
N LYS A 938 -6.90 16.08 15.74
CA LYS A 938 -6.90 15.10 16.84
C LYS A 938 -6.63 13.68 16.35
N ILE A 939 -5.80 12.95 17.08
CA ILE A 939 -5.41 11.55 16.84
C ILE A 939 -6.19 10.65 17.82
N SER A 940 -6.89 9.66 17.28
CA SER A 940 -7.74 8.76 18.08
C SER A 940 -6.93 7.66 18.78
N PRO A 941 -7.44 7.08 19.89
CA PRO A 941 -6.73 6.03 20.62
C PRO A 941 -6.34 4.80 19.77
N ALA A 942 -7.21 4.35 18.86
CA ALA A 942 -6.87 3.22 17.98
C ALA A 942 -5.78 3.56 16.95
N GLU A 943 -5.67 4.83 16.55
CA GLU A 943 -4.58 5.34 15.70
C GLU A 943 -3.24 5.34 16.46
N LEU A 944 -3.23 5.67 17.75
CA LEU A 944 -2.03 5.60 18.59
C LEU A 944 -1.64 4.14 18.84
N LEU A 945 -2.58 3.28 19.20
CA LEU A 945 -2.25 1.89 19.51
C LEU A 945 -1.78 1.09 18.29
N PHE A 946 -2.47 1.23 17.15
CA PHE A 946 -2.19 0.47 15.93
C PHE A 946 -1.53 1.29 14.81
N GLY A 947 -1.16 2.54 15.03
CA GLY A 947 -0.50 3.39 14.03
C GLY A 947 -1.43 3.93 12.93
N PHE A 948 -0.96 4.91 12.18
CA PHE A 948 -1.69 5.53 11.08
C PHE A 948 -0.75 6.21 10.07
N VAL A 949 -1.29 6.54 8.90
CA VAL A 949 -0.60 7.36 7.88
C VAL A 949 -1.60 8.40 7.38
N GLN A 950 -1.22 9.68 7.42
CA GLN A 950 -2.01 10.77 6.86
C GLN A 950 -2.24 10.54 5.35
N GLN A 951 -3.49 10.58 4.89
CA GLN A 951 -3.83 10.24 3.50
C GLN A 951 -3.35 11.28 2.48
N ASP A 952 -3.30 12.57 2.84
CA ASP A 952 -2.85 13.64 1.95
C ASP A 952 -1.31 13.72 1.95
N LYS A 953 -0.66 13.31 0.85
CA LYS A 953 0.79 13.43 0.63
C LYS A 953 1.18 14.90 0.52
N HIS A 954 1.60 15.50 1.63
CA HIS A 954 2.23 16.83 1.70
C HIS A 954 3.64 16.70 2.30
N GLU A 955 4.45 17.76 2.24
CA GLU A 955 5.87 17.81 2.67
C GLU A 955 6.13 17.39 4.13
N LYS A 956 5.08 17.38 4.97
CA LYS A 956 5.10 16.89 6.34
C LYS A 956 3.85 16.04 6.58
N SER A 957 3.82 14.83 6.05
CA SER A 957 2.74 13.88 6.35
C SER A 957 3.02 13.23 7.71
N LEU A 958 2.07 13.35 8.65
CA LEU A 958 2.22 12.69 9.94
C LEU A 958 1.88 11.20 9.79
N SER A 959 2.77 10.34 10.27
CA SER A 959 2.57 8.90 10.32
C SER A 959 3.10 8.35 11.62
N PHE A 960 2.51 7.27 12.13
CA PHE A 960 2.91 6.62 13.38
C PHE A 960 2.90 5.10 13.21
N ALA A 961 3.93 4.42 13.72
CA ALA A 961 4.06 2.96 13.58
C ALA A 961 3.07 2.17 14.45
N GLY A 962 2.61 2.78 15.55
CA GLY A 962 1.76 2.15 16.55
C GLY A 962 2.56 1.40 17.60
N LYS A 963 1.98 1.24 18.79
CA LYS A 963 2.61 0.62 19.96
C LYS A 963 2.61 -0.92 19.95
N VAL A 964 1.91 -1.55 19.01
CA VAL A 964 1.74 -3.01 18.99
C VAL A 964 2.29 -3.71 17.76
N VAL A 965 2.91 -4.86 17.99
CA VAL A 965 3.43 -5.78 16.95
C VAL A 965 2.84 -7.16 17.18
N LEU A 966 2.39 -7.83 16.11
CA LEU A 966 1.85 -9.19 16.16
C LEU A 966 2.74 -10.15 15.38
N SER A 967 2.89 -11.38 15.89
CA SER A 967 3.39 -12.50 15.10
C SER A 967 2.27 -13.10 14.23
N SER A 968 2.65 -13.88 13.21
CA SER A 968 1.71 -14.78 12.54
C SER A 968 1.24 -15.87 13.52
N GLY A 969 0.01 -16.34 13.32
CA GLY A 969 -0.54 -17.50 14.00
C GLY A 969 0.02 -18.77 13.41
N LYS A 970 0.91 -19.42 14.15
CA LYS A 970 1.55 -20.69 13.76
C LYS A 970 0.77 -21.85 14.34
N GLN A 971 0.72 -22.98 13.64
CA GLN A 971 0.08 -24.17 14.18
C GLN A 971 0.71 -24.55 15.54
N LEU A 972 -0.13 -24.93 16.51
CA LEU A 972 0.34 -25.41 17.81
C LEU A 972 1.14 -26.72 17.63
N ARG A 973 2.41 -26.74 18.03
CA ARG A 973 3.36 -27.84 17.77
C ARG A 973 2.98 -29.19 18.41
N GLU A 974 2.15 -29.17 19.45
CA GLU A 974 1.77 -30.39 20.21
C GLU A 974 0.59 -31.14 19.58
N THR A 975 -0.01 -30.64 18.50
CA THR A 975 -1.12 -31.30 17.79
C THR A 975 -0.66 -31.85 16.44
N GLU A 976 -1.28 -32.93 15.96
CA GLU A 976 -1.14 -33.37 14.57
C GLU A 976 -1.43 -32.22 13.59
N SER A 977 -0.88 -32.26 12.37
CA SER A 977 -1.17 -31.30 11.28
C SER A 977 -2.67 -30.97 11.22
N VAL A 978 -3.03 -29.69 11.18
CA VAL A 978 -4.44 -29.29 11.21
C VAL A 978 -5.26 -30.04 10.16
N SER A 979 -6.34 -30.68 10.59
CA SER A 979 -7.20 -31.45 9.70
C SER A 979 -7.88 -30.52 8.70
N ARG A 980 -8.01 -30.98 7.47
CA ARG A 980 -8.67 -30.22 6.38
C ARG A 980 -9.96 -30.90 5.99
N GLU A 981 -10.98 -30.08 5.78
CA GLU A 981 -12.25 -30.51 5.20
C GLU A 981 -12.04 -30.98 3.75
N ASN A 982 -13.09 -31.55 3.17
CA ASN A 982 -13.13 -31.78 1.74
C ASN A 982 -13.14 -30.46 0.97
N GLU A 983 -12.69 -30.52 -0.28
CA GLU A 983 -12.77 -29.41 -1.20
C GLU A 983 -14.23 -28.96 -1.41
N VAL A 984 -14.47 -27.65 -1.40
CA VAL A 984 -15.81 -27.07 -1.52
C VAL A 984 -15.79 -25.81 -2.41
N THR A 985 -16.71 -25.76 -3.37
CA THR A 985 -16.97 -24.55 -4.15
C THR A 985 -17.86 -23.60 -3.36
N LEU A 986 -17.38 -22.37 -3.12
CA LEU A 986 -18.11 -21.36 -2.39
C LEU A 986 -19.16 -20.65 -3.24
N LYS A 987 -20.24 -20.20 -2.58
CA LYS A 987 -21.15 -19.18 -3.12
C LYS A 987 -20.39 -17.89 -3.45
N ILE A 988 -20.96 -17.07 -4.33
CA ILE A 988 -20.36 -15.78 -4.71
C ILE A 988 -20.21 -14.91 -3.46
N LEU A 989 -18.96 -14.49 -3.17
CA LEU A 989 -18.59 -13.70 -1.98
C LEU A 989 -18.97 -12.20 -2.07
N ALA A 990 -19.96 -11.86 -2.89
CA ALA A 990 -20.33 -10.47 -3.14
C ALA A 990 -21.17 -9.91 -1.99
N SER A 991 -20.86 -8.67 -1.59
CA SER A 991 -21.72 -7.87 -0.72
C SER A 991 -22.51 -6.83 -1.53
N PRO A 992 -23.68 -6.38 -1.03
CA PRO A 992 -24.41 -5.25 -1.61
C PRO A 992 -23.48 -4.04 -1.76
N LYS A 993 -23.43 -3.48 -2.98
CA LYS A 993 -22.55 -2.34 -3.30
C LYS A 993 -23.13 -1.04 -2.78
N LEU A 994 -22.27 -0.11 -2.35
CA LEU A 994 -22.70 1.25 -1.99
C LEU A 994 -23.41 1.95 -3.18
N PRO A 995 -24.44 2.77 -2.92
CA PRO A 995 -24.93 3.16 -1.60
C PRO A 995 -25.87 2.16 -0.91
N SER A 996 -26.52 1.22 -1.64
CA SER A 996 -27.58 0.30 -1.13
C SER A 996 -28.29 0.78 0.15
N PRO A 997 -29.04 1.91 0.09
CA PRO A 997 -29.38 2.68 1.29
C PRO A 997 -30.19 1.92 2.34
N SER A 998 -31.07 1.02 1.89
CA SER A 998 -31.87 0.14 2.74
C SER A 998 -31.07 -0.73 3.70
N LEU A 999 -29.78 -0.99 3.41
CA LEU A 999 -28.91 -1.78 4.28
C LEU A 999 -27.84 -0.96 5.01
N TYR A 1000 -27.29 0.11 4.42
CA TYR A 1000 -26.13 0.81 4.98
C TYR A 1000 -26.49 2.12 5.69
N PHE A 1001 -27.66 2.69 5.42
CA PHE A 1001 -28.04 4.03 5.89
C PHE A 1001 -29.36 4.02 6.66
N LYS A 1002 -29.55 5.05 7.48
CA LYS A 1002 -30.75 5.31 8.30
C LYS A 1002 -31.09 6.80 8.31
N ARG A 1003 -32.32 7.15 8.69
CA ARG A 1003 -32.76 8.52 8.94
C ARG A 1003 -32.46 8.90 10.39
N GLU A 1004 -32.09 10.16 10.62
CA GLU A 1004 -31.70 10.68 11.94
C GLU A 1004 -32.87 10.75 12.95
N ASN A 1005 -34.10 10.99 12.48
CA ASN A 1005 -35.31 10.99 13.30
C ASN A 1005 -36.19 9.81 12.89
N TYR A 1006 -36.53 8.94 13.85
CA TYR A 1006 -37.45 7.83 13.64
C TYR A 1006 -38.85 8.36 13.32
N ILE A 1007 -39.43 7.86 12.24
CA ILE A 1007 -40.85 8.03 11.92
C ILE A 1007 -41.43 6.63 11.89
N GLU A 1008 -42.47 6.37 12.68
CA GLU A 1008 -43.21 5.10 12.66
C GLU A 1008 -43.60 4.74 11.21
N GLY A 1009 -43.08 3.61 10.70
CA GLY A 1009 -43.27 3.16 9.32
C GLY A 1009 -42.40 3.83 8.24
N GLY A 1010 -41.30 4.53 8.59
CA GLY A 1010 -40.53 5.39 7.66
C GLY A 1010 -39.01 5.13 7.53
N ASN A 1011 -38.49 3.95 7.88
CA ASN A 1011 -37.04 3.67 7.92
C ASN A 1011 -36.37 3.36 6.57
N TYR A 1012 -37.15 3.14 5.51
CA TYR A 1012 -36.61 2.87 4.19
C TYR A 1012 -36.10 4.15 3.52
N ILE A 1013 -34.97 4.05 2.80
CA ILE A 1013 -34.35 5.15 2.06
C ILE A 1013 -34.22 4.71 0.61
N ALA A 1014 -34.89 5.41 -0.30
CA ALA A 1014 -34.74 5.15 -1.73
C ALA A 1014 -33.41 5.70 -2.25
N LYS A 1015 -32.85 5.06 -3.27
CA LYS A 1015 -31.55 5.46 -3.86
C LYS A 1015 -31.51 6.91 -4.36
N ASN A 1016 -32.63 7.42 -4.87
CA ASN A 1016 -32.76 8.80 -5.35
C ASN A 1016 -32.91 9.84 -4.22
N GLU A 1017 -33.28 9.42 -3.00
CA GLU A 1017 -33.41 10.31 -1.84
C GLU A 1017 -32.05 10.68 -1.22
N MET A 1018 -31.01 9.90 -1.51
CA MET A 1018 -29.64 10.13 -1.01
C MET A 1018 -29.10 11.55 -1.30
N ASN A 1019 -29.57 12.19 -2.38
CA ASN A 1019 -29.16 13.53 -2.78
C ASN A 1019 -30.00 14.67 -2.17
N ASN A 1020 -31.20 14.36 -1.67
CA ASN A 1020 -32.21 15.37 -1.33
C ASN A 1020 -32.43 15.49 0.19
N SER A 1021 -31.69 14.74 1.01
CA SER A 1021 -31.93 14.64 2.45
C SER A 1021 -30.65 14.88 3.24
N SER A 1022 -30.66 15.90 4.10
CA SER A 1022 -29.57 16.20 5.04
C SER A 1022 -29.56 15.28 6.26
N ASN A 1023 -30.67 14.57 6.54
CA ASN A 1023 -30.89 13.74 7.72
C ASN A 1023 -30.57 12.24 7.51
N ILE A 1024 -29.75 11.89 6.52
CA ILE A 1024 -29.32 10.51 6.26
C ILE A 1024 -27.96 10.28 6.89
N LYS A 1025 -27.84 9.24 7.71
CA LYS A 1025 -26.58 8.83 8.37
C LYS A 1025 -26.28 7.34 8.13
N PRO A 1026 -25.02 6.92 8.18
CA PRO A 1026 -24.64 5.52 8.18
C PRO A 1026 -25.22 4.78 9.40
N ARG A 1027 -25.49 3.49 9.25
CA ARG A 1027 -25.90 2.62 10.38
C ARG A 1027 -24.77 2.29 11.34
N GLY A 1028 -23.53 2.32 10.86
CA GLY A 1028 -22.35 2.14 11.69
C GLY A 1028 -21.26 1.30 11.02
N ARG A 1029 -20.47 0.61 11.84
CA ARG A 1029 -19.35 -0.27 11.43
C ARG A 1029 -19.89 -1.69 11.17
N LYS A 1030 -19.71 -2.20 9.96
CA LYS A 1030 -20.26 -3.51 9.55
C LYS A 1030 -19.56 -4.65 10.28
N GLN A 1031 -20.34 -5.51 10.94
CA GLN A 1031 -19.89 -6.71 11.62
C GLN A 1031 -20.62 -7.94 11.05
N TYR A 1032 -19.87 -8.95 10.61
CA TYR A 1032 -20.45 -10.18 10.07
C TYR A 1032 -20.99 -11.07 11.18
N LEU A 1033 -22.15 -11.68 10.95
CA LEU A 1033 -22.75 -12.62 11.89
C LEU A 1033 -22.11 -14.02 11.79
N HIS A 1034 -22.26 -14.78 12.88
CA HIS A 1034 -21.96 -16.21 12.91
C HIS A 1034 -23.03 -17.00 12.14
N ALA A 1035 -22.68 -18.20 11.66
CA ALA A 1035 -23.71 -19.08 11.12
C ALA A 1035 -24.58 -19.62 12.25
N LEU A 1036 -25.84 -19.97 11.95
CA LEU A 1036 -26.72 -20.62 12.90
C LEU A 1036 -26.09 -21.95 13.34
N SER A 1037 -25.93 -22.14 14.65
CA SER A 1037 -25.40 -23.37 15.22
C SER A 1037 -26.45 -24.47 15.28
N ASN A 1038 -26.00 -25.73 15.31
CA ASN A 1038 -26.88 -26.86 15.61
C ASN A 1038 -27.29 -26.81 17.08
N SER A 1039 -28.53 -27.18 17.37
CA SER A 1039 -29.04 -27.36 18.73
C SER A 1039 -28.28 -28.40 19.55
N GLU A 1040 -27.70 -29.42 18.90
CA GLU A 1040 -26.96 -30.52 19.56
C GLU A 1040 -25.44 -30.28 19.65
N ASP A 1041 -24.86 -29.50 18.73
CA ASP A 1041 -23.43 -29.13 18.71
C ASP A 1041 -23.31 -27.62 18.50
N PRO A 1042 -22.99 -26.84 19.54
CA PRO A 1042 -22.79 -25.39 19.43
C PRO A 1042 -21.69 -24.97 18.45
N LYS A 1043 -20.76 -25.87 18.11
CA LYS A 1043 -19.72 -25.66 17.08
C LYS A 1043 -20.14 -26.19 15.70
N GLY A 1044 -21.21 -26.99 15.63
CA GLY A 1044 -21.77 -27.50 14.39
C GLY A 1044 -22.60 -26.42 13.69
N VAL A 1045 -22.42 -26.26 12.38
CA VAL A 1045 -23.19 -25.29 11.59
C VAL A 1045 -24.43 -25.95 11.01
N GLN A 1046 -25.58 -25.32 11.19
CA GLN A 1046 -26.85 -25.77 10.63
C GLN A 1046 -26.84 -25.68 9.10
N LYS A 1047 -27.24 -26.78 8.45
CA LYS A 1047 -27.39 -26.83 7.00
C LYS A 1047 -28.68 -26.15 6.55
N ILE A 1048 -28.65 -25.65 5.33
CA ILE A 1048 -29.77 -24.94 4.72
C ILE A 1048 -30.16 -25.55 3.37
N SER A 1049 -31.45 -25.49 3.08
CA SER A 1049 -32.06 -25.87 1.79
C SER A 1049 -31.74 -24.83 0.70
N ARG A 1050 -32.15 -25.12 -0.55
CA ARG A 1050 -32.01 -24.19 -1.68
C ARG A 1050 -32.72 -22.86 -1.47
N THR A 1051 -33.78 -22.85 -0.67
CA THR A 1051 -34.54 -21.64 -0.34
C THR A 1051 -33.97 -20.92 0.89
N GLY A 1052 -32.98 -21.48 1.60
CA GLY A 1052 -32.34 -20.85 2.77
C GLY A 1052 -32.99 -21.19 4.12
N SER A 1053 -33.99 -22.08 4.16
CA SER A 1053 -34.55 -22.61 5.41
C SER A 1053 -33.65 -23.73 5.97
N VAL A 1054 -33.70 -23.93 7.29
CA VAL A 1054 -33.02 -25.05 7.98
C VAL A 1054 -33.40 -26.39 7.34
N ASP A 1055 -32.40 -27.20 7.00
CA ASP A 1055 -32.58 -28.54 6.40
C ASP A 1055 -31.33 -29.39 6.64
N ASP A 1056 -31.43 -30.44 7.47
CA ASP A 1056 -30.31 -31.33 7.80
C ASP A 1056 -29.79 -32.13 6.59
N GLY A 1057 -30.67 -32.38 5.60
CA GLY A 1057 -30.32 -32.97 4.31
C GLY A 1057 -29.74 -31.96 3.31
N GLY A 1058 -29.71 -30.68 3.66
CA GLY A 1058 -29.26 -29.57 2.82
C GLY A 1058 -27.74 -29.42 2.72
N ASN A 1059 -27.30 -28.22 2.34
CA ASN A 1059 -25.88 -27.88 2.18
C ASN A 1059 -25.44 -26.91 3.26
N TYR A 1060 -24.12 -26.84 3.50
CA TYR A 1060 -23.60 -25.79 4.38
C TYR A 1060 -23.85 -24.40 3.79
N PRO A 1061 -24.05 -23.36 4.62
CA PRO A 1061 -24.40 -22.02 4.14
C PRO A 1061 -23.43 -21.44 3.11
N TRP A 1062 -22.16 -21.83 3.17
CA TRP A 1062 -21.11 -21.38 2.26
C TRP A 1062 -21.00 -22.17 0.95
N GLN A 1063 -21.54 -23.39 0.89
CA GLN A 1063 -21.40 -24.30 -0.25
C GLN A 1063 -22.34 -23.90 -1.39
N SER A 1064 -21.80 -23.80 -2.61
CA SER A 1064 -22.60 -23.53 -3.80
C SER A 1064 -23.41 -24.74 -4.27
N MET A 1065 -24.61 -24.48 -4.76
CA MET A 1065 -25.64 -25.47 -5.14
C MET A 1065 -25.94 -25.47 -6.65
N ASN A 1066 -25.22 -24.66 -7.44
CA ASN A 1066 -25.32 -24.62 -8.91
C ASN A 1066 -23.98 -24.22 -9.55
N ASN A 1067 -23.87 -24.34 -10.88
CA ASN A 1067 -22.69 -23.93 -11.66
C ASN A 1067 -22.87 -22.56 -12.32
N ASP A 1068 -23.90 -21.80 -11.95
CA ASP A 1068 -24.14 -20.49 -12.54
C ASP A 1068 -23.07 -19.50 -12.10
N ASN A 1069 -22.71 -18.59 -13.01
CA ASN A 1069 -21.66 -17.59 -12.79
C ASN A 1069 -20.34 -18.21 -12.28
N ILE A 1070 -19.95 -19.38 -12.78
CA ILE A 1070 -18.79 -20.16 -12.29
C ILE A 1070 -17.51 -19.32 -12.22
N LYS A 1071 -17.31 -18.43 -13.19
CA LYS A 1071 -16.20 -17.48 -13.23
C LYS A 1071 -16.15 -16.55 -12.02
N GLN A 1072 -17.19 -16.41 -11.20
CA GLN A 1072 -17.23 -15.60 -9.96
C GLN A 1072 -17.07 -16.43 -8.67
N LYS A 1073 -17.03 -17.76 -8.79
CA LYS A 1073 -16.92 -18.70 -7.67
C LYS A 1073 -15.46 -19.07 -7.42
N VAL A 1074 -15.19 -19.49 -6.19
CA VAL A 1074 -13.87 -19.95 -5.74
C VAL A 1074 -14.02 -21.34 -5.12
N CYS A 1075 -13.04 -22.18 -5.34
CA CYS A 1075 -12.96 -23.51 -4.74
C CYS A 1075 -11.84 -23.51 -3.69
N ILE A 1076 -12.14 -24.07 -2.52
CA ILE A 1076 -11.23 -24.05 -1.38
C ILE A 1076 -11.25 -25.37 -0.62
N ARG A 1077 -10.20 -25.58 0.18
CA ARG A 1077 -10.12 -26.66 1.16
C ARG A 1077 -9.90 -26.10 2.57
N PRO A 1078 -10.97 -25.83 3.35
CA PRO A 1078 -10.87 -25.20 4.67
C PRO A 1078 -10.10 -26.03 5.71
N VAL A 1079 -9.51 -25.36 6.70
CA VAL A 1079 -9.14 -25.98 7.99
C VAL A 1079 -10.42 -26.31 8.74
N SER A 1080 -10.52 -27.53 9.24
CA SER A 1080 -11.69 -28.03 9.97
C SER A 1080 -11.84 -27.33 11.33
N LYS A 1081 -12.94 -27.62 12.03
CA LYS A 1081 -13.07 -27.21 13.44
C LYS A 1081 -11.98 -27.83 14.32
N ASP A 1082 -11.72 -27.18 15.45
CA ASP A 1082 -10.73 -27.55 16.47
C ASP A 1082 -9.25 -27.44 16.04
N GLY A 1083 -8.97 -26.75 14.93
CA GLY A 1083 -7.62 -26.35 14.54
C GLY A 1083 -7.07 -25.26 15.47
N CYS A 1084 -5.86 -25.44 15.97
CA CYS A 1084 -5.23 -24.56 16.97
C CYS A 1084 -4.01 -23.84 16.41
N PHE A 1085 -3.99 -22.51 16.58
CA PHE A 1085 -2.88 -21.64 16.18
C PHE A 1085 -2.44 -20.77 17.36
N THR A 1086 -1.14 -20.63 17.58
CA THR A 1086 -0.58 -19.73 18.60
C THR A 1086 0.02 -18.50 17.96
N PHE A 1087 -0.23 -17.33 18.55
CA PHE A 1087 0.40 -16.07 18.16
C PHE A 1087 0.75 -15.24 19.40
N GLU A 1088 1.64 -14.27 19.19
CA GLU A 1088 2.09 -13.36 20.24
C GLU A 1088 1.84 -11.91 19.81
N MET A 1089 1.48 -11.08 20.78
CA MET A 1089 1.36 -9.63 20.64
C MET A 1089 2.34 -8.96 21.60
N GLU A 1090 3.19 -8.09 21.10
CA GLU A 1090 4.08 -7.26 21.89
C GLU A 1090 3.57 -5.82 21.93
N PHE A 1091 3.74 -5.18 23.08
CA PHE A 1091 3.28 -3.82 23.32
C PHE A 1091 4.34 -3.03 24.10
N GLU A 1092 4.41 -1.73 23.83
CA GLU A 1092 5.32 -0.79 24.50
C GLU A 1092 4.59 0.51 24.86
N ASN A 1093 4.98 1.15 25.97
CA ASN A 1093 4.41 2.41 26.46
C ASN A 1093 2.86 2.42 26.49
N CYS A 1094 2.24 1.31 26.89
CA CYS A 1094 0.78 1.22 26.98
C CYS A 1094 0.31 1.63 28.38
N THR A 1095 -0.69 2.50 28.44
CA THR A 1095 -1.42 2.78 29.69
C THR A 1095 -2.26 1.56 30.11
N GLU A 1096 -2.74 1.52 31.35
CA GLU A 1096 -3.70 0.49 31.80
C GLU A 1096 -4.93 0.42 30.88
N TRP A 1097 -5.41 1.58 30.43
CA TRP A 1097 -6.58 1.70 29.56
C TRP A 1097 -6.30 1.17 28.14
N GLU A 1098 -5.13 1.46 27.57
CA GLU A 1098 -4.73 0.90 26.28
C GLU A 1098 -4.51 -0.61 26.34
N LEU A 1099 -3.90 -1.11 27.42
CA LEU A 1099 -3.75 -2.54 27.67
C LEU A 1099 -5.13 -3.22 27.81
N GLY A 1100 -6.05 -2.57 28.54
CA GLY A 1100 -7.45 -2.99 28.62
C GLY A 1100 -8.13 -3.06 27.25
N MET A 1101 -7.88 -2.08 26.37
CA MET A 1101 -8.39 -2.07 25.00
C MET A 1101 -7.86 -3.26 24.18
N LEU A 1102 -6.61 -3.67 24.38
CA LEU A 1102 -6.04 -4.88 23.74
C LEU A 1102 -6.68 -6.15 24.26
N LEU A 1103 -6.82 -6.30 25.57
CA LEU A 1103 -7.43 -7.47 26.20
C LEU A 1103 -8.90 -7.60 25.80
N TYR A 1104 -9.65 -6.51 25.81
CA TYR A 1104 -11.04 -6.47 25.33
C TYR A 1104 -11.10 -6.83 23.84
N ALA A 1105 -10.22 -6.32 22.99
CA ALA A 1105 -10.23 -6.67 21.57
C ALA A 1105 -9.89 -8.16 21.32
N LEU A 1106 -9.05 -8.77 22.17
CA LEU A 1106 -8.78 -10.21 22.11
C LEU A 1106 -10.01 -11.02 22.54
N ARG A 1107 -10.67 -10.61 23.62
CA ARG A 1107 -11.80 -11.34 24.20
C ARG A 1107 -12.79 -10.40 24.91
N PRO A 1108 -13.76 -9.79 24.20
CA PRO A 1108 -14.74 -8.87 24.78
C PRO A 1108 -15.60 -9.47 25.90
N SER A 1109 -15.95 -10.74 25.72
CA SER A 1109 -16.65 -11.56 26.71
C SER A 1109 -16.21 -13.01 26.57
N GLN A 1110 -16.53 -13.85 27.56
CA GLN A 1110 -16.18 -15.27 27.51
C GLN A 1110 -16.80 -16.01 26.31
N GLN A 1111 -17.99 -15.57 25.88
CA GLN A 1111 -18.76 -16.21 24.82
C GLN A 1111 -18.58 -15.54 23.45
N TYR A 1112 -17.94 -14.37 23.41
CA TYR A 1112 -17.58 -13.71 22.16
C TYR A 1112 -16.70 -14.60 21.29
N ARG A 1113 -16.94 -14.58 19.99
CA ARG A 1113 -16.18 -15.25 18.93
C ARG A 1113 -15.86 -14.28 17.82
N HIS A 1114 -14.70 -14.45 17.24
CA HIS A 1114 -14.23 -13.64 16.14
C HIS A 1114 -14.60 -14.25 14.79
N LYS A 1115 -14.69 -13.40 13.75
CA LYS A 1115 -14.84 -13.81 12.36
C LYS A 1115 -13.58 -13.50 11.55
N ILE A 1116 -12.92 -14.52 11.03
CA ILE A 1116 -11.66 -14.40 10.28
C ILE A 1116 -11.72 -15.11 8.92
N GLY A 1117 -10.88 -14.68 7.99
CA GLY A 1117 -10.71 -15.37 6.70
C GLY A 1117 -11.75 -15.03 5.62
N MET A 1118 -11.75 -15.87 4.58
CA MET A 1118 -12.65 -15.81 3.43
C MET A 1118 -13.99 -16.48 3.76
N GLY A 1119 -15.09 -15.99 3.18
CA GLY A 1119 -16.41 -16.57 3.40
C GLY A 1119 -17.12 -16.12 4.68
N LYS A 1120 -16.65 -15.05 5.35
CA LYS A 1120 -17.32 -14.49 6.55
C LYS A 1120 -18.80 -14.20 6.32
N SER A 1121 -19.15 -13.65 5.15
CA SER A 1121 -20.52 -13.30 4.74
C SER A 1121 -21.43 -14.50 4.45
N ILE A 1122 -20.89 -15.71 4.42
CA ILE A 1122 -21.61 -16.95 4.12
C ILE A 1122 -21.40 -18.00 5.22
N GLY A 1123 -20.96 -17.58 6.40
CA GLY A 1123 -20.92 -18.42 7.60
C GLY A 1123 -19.55 -18.98 8.01
N LEU A 1124 -18.53 -18.98 7.14
CA LEU A 1124 -17.19 -19.51 7.47
C LEU A 1124 -16.43 -18.62 8.47
N GLY A 1125 -15.45 -19.21 9.16
CA GLY A 1125 -14.41 -18.43 9.83
C GLY A 1125 -14.69 -18.04 11.28
N THR A 1126 -15.47 -18.81 12.04
CA THR A 1126 -15.70 -18.54 13.47
C THR A 1126 -14.57 -19.10 14.31
N VAL A 1127 -13.94 -18.26 15.12
CA VAL A 1127 -12.77 -18.62 15.93
C VAL A 1127 -12.89 -18.07 17.35
N ARG A 1128 -12.33 -18.81 18.29
CA ARG A 1128 -12.14 -18.39 19.68
C ARG A 1128 -10.69 -17.97 19.88
N ILE A 1129 -10.46 -16.87 20.61
CA ILE A 1129 -9.12 -16.46 21.05
C ILE A 1129 -9.09 -16.59 22.56
N ASP A 1130 -8.16 -17.40 23.06
CA ASP A 1130 -7.85 -17.54 24.48
C ASP A 1130 -6.52 -16.84 24.77
N ILE A 1131 -6.48 -16.05 25.84
CA ILE A 1131 -5.27 -15.39 26.32
C ILE A 1131 -4.57 -16.39 27.24
N ASN A 1132 -3.39 -16.87 26.84
CA ASN A 1132 -2.65 -17.89 27.58
C ASN A 1132 -1.83 -17.25 28.70
N ASN A 1133 -1.20 -16.11 28.42
CA ASN A 1133 -0.29 -15.45 29.34
C ASN A 1133 -0.15 -13.96 29.01
N LEU A 1134 0.01 -13.14 30.05
CA LEU A 1134 0.38 -11.73 29.99
C LEU A 1134 1.67 -11.55 30.79
N GLN A 1135 2.74 -11.11 30.12
CA GLN A 1135 4.06 -10.95 30.71
C GLN A 1135 4.57 -9.53 30.54
N PHE A 1136 5.13 -8.94 31.60
CA PHE A 1136 5.62 -7.56 31.59
C PHE A 1136 7.15 -7.48 31.55
N ILE A 1137 7.67 -6.36 31.04
CA ILE A 1137 9.08 -6.04 30.94
C ILE A 1137 9.34 -4.69 31.62
N HIS A 1138 10.05 -4.68 32.76
CA HIS A 1138 10.49 -3.45 33.42
C HIS A 1138 11.78 -2.91 32.76
N ARG A 1139 11.64 -2.21 31.62
CA ARG A 1139 12.76 -1.79 30.76
C ARG A 1139 13.82 -0.99 31.51
N LYS A 1140 13.44 0.06 32.25
CA LYS A 1140 14.39 0.88 33.00
C LYS A 1140 15.14 0.09 34.05
N ASN A 1141 14.46 -0.76 34.81
CA ASN A 1141 15.09 -1.65 35.79
C ASN A 1141 16.10 -2.59 35.13
N ARG A 1142 15.78 -3.14 33.94
CA ARG A 1142 16.71 -3.99 33.18
C ARG A 1142 17.93 -3.24 32.64
N TYR A 1143 17.81 -1.95 32.32
CA TYR A 1143 18.95 -1.12 31.96
C TYR A 1143 19.75 -0.66 33.19
N ASN A 1144 19.12 -0.63 34.37
CA ASN A 1144 19.70 -0.29 35.68
C ASN A 1144 20.21 -1.47 36.51
N ALA A 1145 20.07 -2.71 36.06
CA ALA A 1145 20.58 -3.87 36.79
C ALA A 1145 22.09 -4.07 36.62
N GLY A 1146 22.83 -4.35 37.69
CA GLY A 1146 24.30 -4.54 37.64
C GLY A 1146 24.77 -5.68 36.72
N ILE A 1147 23.88 -6.61 36.37
CA ILE A 1147 24.12 -7.75 35.48
C ILE A 1147 23.34 -7.60 34.16
N ILE A 1148 23.85 -8.15 33.06
CA ILE A 1148 23.20 -8.05 31.74
C ILE A 1148 22.04 -9.02 31.56
N ASP A 1149 22.16 -10.24 32.10
CA ASP A 1149 21.24 -11.37 31.89
C ASP A 1149 20.09 -11.36 32.92
N VAL A 1150 19.48 -10.18 33.10
CA VAL A 1150 18.28 -10.02 33.93
C VAL A 1150 17.11 -10.69 33.23
N PRO A 1151 16.27 -11.47 33.94
CA PRO A 1151 15.03 -11.99 33.40
C PRO A 1151 14.27 -10.94 32.60
N ARG A 1152 13.97 -11.26 31.34
CA ARG A 1152 13.29 -10.34 30.43
C ARG A 1152 11.86 -10.09 30.86
N TYR A 1153 11.17 -11.17 31.21
CA TYR A 1153 9.76 -11.16 31.55
C TYR A 1153 9.60 -11.40 33.04
N ASN A 1154 8.73 -10.60 33.65
CA ASN A 1154 8.31 -10.77 35.03
C ASN A 1154 6.78 -10.93 35.06
N TYR A 1155 6.31 -11.66 36.07
CA TYR A 1155 4.92 -11.57 36.49
C TYR A 1155 4.81 -10.39 37.45
N GLU A 1156 3.93 -9.43 37.17
CA GLU A 1156 3.57 -8.46 38.20
C GLU A 1156 2.68 -9.13 39.24
N ALA A 1157 3.06 -8.98 40.51
CA ALA A 1157 2.20 -9.31 41.63
C ALA A 1157 1.30 -8.08 41.90
N GLY A 1158 0.00 -8.15 41.57
CA GLY A 1158 -0.96 -7.11 41.98
C GLY A 1158 -2.20 -6.94 41.12
N HIS A 1159 -2.08 -7.11 39.80
CA HIS A 1159 -3.19 -6.95 38.85
C HIS A 1159 -3.36 -8.22 37.99
N ASP A 1160 -4.58 -8.73 37.89
CA ASP A 1160 -4.91 -9.79 36.94
C ASP A 1160 -5.36 -9.21 35.59
N MET A 1161 -5.56 -10.07 34.60
CA MET A 1161 -6.02 -9.65 33.27
C MET A 1161 -7.41 -9.00 33.31
N ASP A 1162 -8.26 -9.40 34.27
CA ASP A 1162 -9.63 -8.90 34.40
C ASP A 1162 -9.64 -7.44 34.86
N TYR A 1163 -8.70 -7.04 35.73
CA TYR A 1163 -8.50 -5.64 36.12
C TYR A 1163 -8.29 -4.73 34.90
N PHE A 1164 -7.30 -5.03 34.07
CA PHE A 1164 -7.00 -4.22 32.88
C PHE A 1164 -8.15 -4.25 31.88
N HIS A 1165 -8.71 -5.44 31.62
CA HIS A 1165 -9.86 -5.61 30.73
C HIS A 1165 -11.02 -4.69 31.14
N ASN A 1166 -11.40 -4.70 32.41
CA ASN A 1166 -12.53 -3.92 32.93
C ASN A 1166 -12.24 -2.41 32.94
N LYS A 1167 -10.99 -2.00 33.19
CA LYS A 1167 -10.55 -0.59 33.10
C LYS A 1167 -10.94 0.06 31.76
N PHE A 1168 -10.86 -0.69 30.66
CA PHE A 1168 -11.34 -0.24 29.35
C PHE A 1168 -12.83 -0.54 29.14
N ALA A 1169 -13.27 -1.76 29.45
CA ALA A 1169 -14.63 -2.22 29.14
C ALA A 1169 -15.73 -1.38 29.82
N ASP A 1170 -15.44 -0.75 30.95
CA ASP A 1170 -16.36 0.12 31.68
C ASP A 1170 -16.44 1.54 31.09
N THR A 1171 -15.53 1.89 30.17
CA THR A 1171 -15.53 3.19 29.45
C THR A 1171 -16.21 3.13 28.08
N ILE A 1172 -16.53 1.93 27.59
CA ILE A 1172 -17.18 1.74 26.29
C ILE A 1172 -18.61 2.26 26.35
N MET A 1173 -19.01 3.03 25.33
CA MET A 1173 -20.39 3.52 25.21
C MET A 1173 -21.39 2.34 25.22
N PRO A 1174 -22.47 2.37 26.03
CA PRO A 1174 -23.37 1.23 26.23
C PRO A 1174 -23.91 0.60 24.94
N GLU A 1175 -24.33 1.42 23.98
CA GLU A 1175 -24.86 0.97 22.68
C GLU A 1175 -23.80 0.27 21.82
N ILE A 1176 -22.53 0.69 21.92
CA ILE A 1176 -21.40 0.05 21.25
C ILE A 1176 -21.06 -1.27 21.93
N LYS A 1177 -20.94 -1.28 23.26
CA LYS A 1177 -20.62 -2.47 24.06
C LYS A 1177 -21.65 -3.57 23.83
N ASN A 1178 -22.94 -3.23 23.96
CA ASN A 1178 -24.04 -4.16 23.75
C ASN A 1178 -24.03 -4.72 22.32
N SER A 1179 -23.85 -3.87 21.31
CA SER A 1179 -23.77 -4.32 19.92
C SER A 1179 -22.60 -5.27 19.67
N ILE A 1180 -21.42 -5.00 20.25
CA ILE A 1180 -20.24 -5.89 20.12
C ILE A 1180 -20.55 -7.25 20.76
N GLU A 1181 -20.97 -7.26 22.02
CA GLU A 1181 -21.24 -8.50 22.77
C GLU A 1181 -22.36 -9.33 22.14
N LEU A 1182 -23.45 -8.68 21.70
CA LEU A 1182 -24.59 -9.34 21.07
C LEU A 1182 -24.20 -10.00 19.74
N LEU A 1183 -23.48 -9.27 18.87
CA LEU A 1183 -23.14 -9.73 17.52
C LEU A 1183 -22.03 -10.77 17.50
N GLY A 1184 -21.14 -10.75 18.50
CA GLY A 1184 -20.02 -11.67 18.59
C GLY A 1184 -20.32 -12.98 19.32
N ASP A 1185 -21.46 -13.12 19.99
CA ASP A 1185 -21.86 -14.38 20.61
C ASP A 1185 -22.71 -15.21 19.62
N PRO A 1186 -22.20 -16.36 19.11
CA PRO A 1186 -22.93 -17.19 18.16
C PRO A 1186 -24.31 -17.65 18.67
N ARG A 1187 -24.50 -17.73 19.99
CA ARG A 1187 -25.76 -18.17 20.61
C ARG A 1187 -26.92 -17.18 20.39
N ASN A 1188 -26.60 -15.94 20.02
CA ASN A 1188 -27.60 -14.92 19.71
C ASN A 1188 -28.12 -15.00 18.26
N VAL A 1189 -27.51 -15.84 17.41
CA VAL A 1189 -28.00 -16.14 16.07
C VAL A 1189 -29.12 -17.16 16.18
N ARG A 1190 -30.37 -16.71 15.99
CA ARG A 1190 -31.58 -17.56 16.18
C ARG A 1190 -32.22 -18.01 14.87
N PHE A 1191 -31.86 -17.40 13.75
CA PHE A 1191 -32.37 -17.74 12.42
C PHE A 1191 -31.24 -18.05 11.41
N PRO A 1192 -31.54 -18.76 10.30
CA PRO A 1192 -30.58 -18.94 9.21
C PRO A 1192 -30.01 -17.61 8.72
N VAL A 1193 -28.71 -17.60 8.43
CA VAL A 1193 -28.00 -16.38 8.03
C VAL A 1193 -27.75 -16.39 6.53
N HIS A 1194 -28.42 -15.50 5.81
CA HIS A 1194 -28.25 -15.34 4.36
C HIS A 1194 -28.72 -13.96 3.87
N TYR A 1195 -28.32 -13.59 2.65
CA TYR A 1195 -28.75 -12.33 2.06
C TYR A 1195 -30.26 -12.28 1.82
N PRO A 1196 -30.89 -11.09 1.86
CA PRO A 1196 -32.32 -10.94 1.63
C PRO A 1196 -32.81 -11.48 0.29
N GLN A 1197 -33.94 -12.19 0.32
CA GLN A 1197 -34.51 -12.91 -0.82
C GLN A 1197 -36.03 -12.78 -0.87
N VAL A 1198 -36.56 -12.96 -2.08
CA VAL A 1198 -38.00 -13.08 -2.29
C VAL A 1198 -38.47 -14.49 -1.93
N HIS A 1199 -39.73 -14.62 -1.54
CA HIS A 1199 -40.31 -15.88 -1.11
C HIS A 1199 -40.19 -16.96 -2.21
N GLY A 1200 -39.73 -18.16 -1.83
CA GLY A 1200 -39.54 -19.30 -2.75
C GLY A 1200 -38.36 -19.21 -3.73
N ALA A 1201 -37.54 -18.15 -3.71
CA ALA A 1201 -36.37 -18.05 -4.58
C ALA A 1201 -35.18 -18.90 -4.08
N ASP A 1202 -34.33 -19.34 -5.03
CA ASP A 1202 -33.05 -19.97 -4.73
C ASP A 1202 -32.08 -18.95 -4.11
N ILE A 1203 -31.34 -19.39 -3.09
CA ILE A 1203 -30.45 -18.54 -2.32
C ILE A 1203 -29.30 -17.92 -3.16
N GLU A 1204 -28.97 -18.54 -4.29
CA GLU A 1204 -27.93 -18.09 -5.22
C GLU A 1204 -28.47 -17.33 -6.43
N ASP A 1205 -29.78 -17.33 -6.66
CA ASP A 1205 -30.39 -16.73 -7.84
C ASP A 1205 -30.96 -15.34 -7.55
N LYS A 1206 -30.67 -14.43 -8.48
CA LYS A 1206 -31.37 -13.14 -8.63
C LYS A 1206 -31.60 -12.37 -7.33
N THR A 1207 -30.64 -12.38 -6.39
CA THR A 1207 -30.71 -11.70 -5.08
C THR A 1207 -31.04 -10.21 -5.21
N TYR A 1208 -30.70 -9.58 -6.34
CA TYR A 1208 -31.08 -8.20 -6.67
C TYR A 1208 -32.60 -7.98 -6.72
N GLN A 1209 -33.41 -9.02 -6.95
CA GLN A 1209 -34.87 -8.94 -7.03
C GLN A 1209 -35.47 -8.48 -5.72
N TRP A 1210 -34.93 -8.90 -4.57
CA TRP A 1210 -35.41 -8.40 -3.27
C TRP A 1210 -35.20 -6.89 -3.16
N PHE A 1211 -34.02 -6.38 -3.55
CA PHE A 1211 -33.74 -4.95 -3.56
C PHE A 1211 -34.65 -4.18 -4.53
N VAL A 1212 -34.93 -4.74 -5.71
CA VAL A 1212 -35.88 -4.14 -6.65
C VAL A 1212 -37.29 -4.15 -6.07
N ALA A 1213 -37.70 -5.24 -5.41
CA ALA A 1213 -39.02 -5.36 -4.78
C ALA A 1213 -39.20 -4.31 -3.69
N ASN A 1214 -38.18 -4.16 -2.86
CA ASN A 1214 -38.14 -3.19 -1.77
C ASN A 1214 -38.11 -1.75 -2.32
N ASP A 1215 -37.41 -1.49 -3.44
CA ASP A 1215 -37.35 -0.16 -4.08
C ASP A 1215 -38.64 0.24 -4.81
N SER A 1216 -39.52 -0.69 -5.18
CA SER A 1216 -40.67 -0.45 -6.09
C SER A 1216 -41.93 0.12 -5.39
N GLY A 1217 -41.90 0.32 -4.07
CA GLY A 1217 -43.06 0.66 -3.23
C GLY A 1217 -43.69 2.05 -3.39
N THR A 1218 -43.13 2.95 -4.20
CA THR A 1218 -43.47 4.39 -4.14
C THR A 1218 -44.27 4.98 -5.31
N ASN A 1219 -44.66 4.23 -6.34
CA ASN A 1219 -45.34 4.83 -7.51
C ASN A 1219 -46.87 4.70 -7.51
N ASN A 1220 -47.56 5.71 -6.94
CA ASN A 1220 -48.95 6.03 -7.25
C ASN A 1220 -49.06 6.58 -8.68
N GLY A 1221 -49.10 5.70 -9.69
CA GLY A 1221 -49.44 6.04 -11.07
C GLY A 1221 -50.72 5.33 -11.50
N GLN A 1222 -51.80 6.08 -11.65
CA GLN A 1222 -53.08 5.58 -12.18
C GLN A 1222 -52.90 5.05 -13.62
N ASN A 1223 -52.66 3.74 -13.80
CA ASN A 1223 -53.12 2.92 -14.92
C ASN A 1223 -52.57 1.47 -14.83
N GLY A 1224 -53.45 0.53 -14.45
CA GLY A 1224 -53.39 -0.89 -14.87
C GLY A 1224 -52.48 -1.85 -14.10
N ALA A 1225 -53.12 -2.76 -13.35
CA ALA A 1225 -52.58 -3.89 -12.57
C ALA A 1225 -51.79 -3.51 -11.31
N ALA A 1226 -52.52 -3.47 -10.19
CA ALA A 1226 -52.03 -3.14 -8.86
C ALA A 1226 -51.06 -4.22 -8.32
N TYR A 1227 -49.83 -3.81 -8.01
CA TYR A 1227 -49.08 -4.37 -6.89
C TYR A 1227 -49.77 -3.84 -5.62
N LYS A 1228 -50.71 -4.60 -5.04
CA LYS A 1228 -51.17 -4.30 -3.68
C LYS A 1228 -50.05 -4.72 -2.73
N LYS A 1229 -49.27 -3.75 -2.24
CA LYS A 1229 -48.51 -3.89 -1.01
C LYS A 1229 -49.17 -3.00 0.04
N ASN A 1230 -49.33 -3.48 1.27
CA ASN A 1230 -49.69 -2.60 2.37
C ASN A 1230 -48.53 -1.62 2.58
N LYS A 1231 -48.85 -0.35 2.82
CA LYS A 1231 -47.90 0.76 2.99
C LYS A 1231 -46.98 0.61 4.23
N ALA A 1232 -47.12 -0.48 4.99
CA ALA A 1232 -46.43 -0.77 6.25
C ALA A 1232 -45.26 -1.76 6.11
N GLU A 1233 -44.95 -2.27 4.91
CA GLU A 1233 -44.07 -3.44 4.70
C GLU A 1233 -42.80 -3.15 3.86
N GLU A 1234 -42.10 -2.04 4.10
CA GLU A 1234 -40.73 -1.84 3.58
C GLU A 1234 -39.71 -2.33 4.62
N SER A 1235 -39.12 -3.50 4.37
CA SER A 1235 -38.16 -4.10 5.31
C SER A 1235 -36.81 -3.39 5.20
N SER A 1236 -36.41 -2.71 6.27
CA SER A 1236 -35.05 -2.19 6.47
C SER A 1236 -34.40 -2.96 7.61
N LEU A 1237 -33.06 -3.00 7.66
CA LEU A 1237 -32.38 -3.52 8.85
C LEU A 1237 -32.80 -2.69 10.07
N THR A 1238 -33.21 -3.33 11.16
CA THR A 1238 -33.44 -2.65 12.45
C THR A 1238 -32.08 -2.24 13.05
N GLU A 1239 -32.02 -1.20 13.87
CA GLU A 1239 -30.78 -0.79 14.53
C GLU A 1239 -30.56 -1.57 15.83
N LEU A 1240 -29.29 -1.74 16.22
CA LEU A 1240 -28.94 -2.17 17.57
C LEU A 1240 -28.60 -0.95 18.41
N ASP A 1241 -29.16 -0.92 19.61
CA ASP A 1241 -28.95 0.11 20.61
C ASP A 1241 -28.58 -0.53 21.96
N GLU A 1242 -28.53 0.28 23.01
CA GLU A 1242 -28.18 -0.16 24.36
C GLU A 1242 -29.22 -1.10 25.00
N ILE A 1243 -30.47 -1.12 24.52
CA ILE A 1243 -31.58 -1.94 25.06
C ILE A 1243 -31.86 -3.20 24.23
N SER A 1244 -31.17 -3.36 23.11
CA SER A 1244 -31.36 -4.49 22.19
C SER A 1244 -30.94 -5.82 22.84
N ASN A 1245 -31.90 -6.73 23.03
CA ASN A 1245 -31.67 -8.03 23.67
C ASN A 1245 -31.52 -9.20 22.67
N THR A 1246 -31.85 -8.99 21.39
CA THR A 1246 -31.80 -10.01 20.34
C THR A 1246 -31.37 -9.38 19.02
N ILE A 1247 -30.71 -10.17 18.17
CA ILE A 1247 -30.43 -9.75 16.80
C ILE A 1247 -31.76 -9.72 16.02
N PRO A 1248 -32.13 -8.60 15.37
CA PRO A 1248 -33.36 -8.52 14.60
C PRO A 1248 -33.38 -9.49 13.41
N GLY A 1249 -34.53 -10.13 13.17
CA GLY A 1249 -34.79 -10.91 11.96
C GLY A 1249 -35.27 -10.02 10.80
N LEU A 1250 -35.21 -10.56 9.59
CA LEU A 1250 -35.83 -10.01 8.38
C LEU A 1250 -36.83 -11.01 7.81
N GLU A 1251 -37.86 -10.49 7.16
CA GLU A 1251 -38.89 -11.27 6.49
C GLU A 1251 -38.65 -11.39 4.98
N ARG A 1252 -39.22 -12.43 4.37
CA ARG A 1252 -39.18 -12.66 2.92
C ARG A 1252 -40.33 -11.90 2.25
N HIS A 1253 -40.06 -11.26 1.11
CA HIS A 1253 -41.10 -10.58 0.33
C HIS A 1253 -41.71 -11.48 -0.75
N GLU A 1254 -43.03 -11.44 -0.95
CA GLU A 1254 -43.65 -12.02 -2.13
C GLU A 1254 -43.25 -11.25 -3.40
N TRP A 1255 -42.66 -11.96 -4.38
CA TRP A 1255 -42.38 -11.41 -5.70
C TRP A 1255 -43.46 -11.84 -6.67
N LEU A 1256 -44.45 -10.98 -6.89
CA LEU A 1256 -45.39 -11.13 -8.00
C LEU A 1256 -44.68 -10.72 -9.30
N GLY A 1257 -44.00 -11.68 -9.93
CA GLY A 1257 -43.36 -11.50 -11.23
C GLY A 1257 -44.39 -11.11 -12.30
N ARG A 1258 -43.99 -10.22 -13.22
CA ARG A 1258 -44.71 -9.97 -14.47
C ARG A 1258 -44.30 -10.96 -15.55
#